data_AF-K7E7E7-F1
#
_entry.id   AF-K7E7E7-F1
#
_cell.length_a   1.000
_cell.length_b   1.000
_cell.length_c   1.000
_cell.angle_alpha   90.00
_cell.angle_beta   90.00
_cell.angle_gamma   90.00
#
_symmetry.space_group_name_H-M   'P 1'
#
loop_
_entity.id
_entity.type
_entity.pdbx_description
1 polymer ?
#
loop_
_entity_poly.entity_id
_entity_poly.type
_entity_poly.pdbx_seq_one_letter_code
_entity_poly.pdbx_strand_id
1 'polypeptide(L)'
;MHTSSYSYHSSDSVFSNTTSTRTSLDSSENFLSVNCGPTLINSCISFGNDSPEGHRLEMLQQIANRVQRDSVCCEDKLTLARKALQSDSKRLDSGLQFQNEAEIAGYILECENLLRQQVIDVQILLDGKYYQADHLVQRVAKLRDEIMALRTECSSVYSKGRTLTTEQTKLMISGITQSLNSGFAQNLNPCLNSGLTQSLTPSLTPSNLTSGLTTRLTSSVTPVYTPGLIQSYSSGVDTNALQTLKLMQIRKPLLKSSLVDQNLTEEEVNMKFVQDLLNWVDEMQVQLDRCEWGSDLPSVESHLENHKNVHRAIEEFESSLKEAKISEIQMTAPLKLTYAEKLHKLESQYAKLLNTSRNQERHLDTLHNFVSRATSELIWLNEKEEEEVAYDWSERNSNISRKKEYHAELMRELDQKEDIIKSVQEIAEQLLLENHPARLTIEAYRAAMQTQWSWILQLCHCVEQHIKENSAYFEFFSDAKEATDYLKNLKDAIYRKYSCDRNSSIHKLEDLVQESMEEKEQLLQYKSTVASLVGRAKAIIQLKPRNPENPLKASIPIKAICDYRQIEITIYKDDECVLASNSHRAKWKVISPTGNEAMVPSVCFTVPPPNKEAIETANRIEQQFQNVLALWHESHINMKSVVSWHYLTHEIDAIRAGNVASIKTMLPGEHQQVLSNLQSRFEDFLEDSQESQIFSASDVTQLEREVNICKQYYQELLKSAEREEQEESVYNLYISEVRNVRLRLENCEDRLIRQIRTPLERDDLHESVFRISEQEKLKKELDRLKDDLTTITDKCEEFFSQAAALPSVPTLRSELNVVIQSMNQVYSMSSIYIDKLKTVNLVLKNTQGAEALVKLYETKLCEEEAITADKNNIENLMSTLKQWRSEVDEKREVFHALEDELQKAKTISDQMFKTHKERDLDFDWHKEKADQLAERWQNVHAQIENRLRDLESIGKSLKYYRDTYHPLDDWILHVEDTQRKIQENQPDNSKTLATQLNKQKMLVSEIEMKQNKMDECQKYSEQYSTAVKDYELQTMTYRAMVDSQQKSPVKRRRMQSSADVIVQEFMDLRTRYTALVTLMTQYIKFAGDSLKRLEEEEVILNMKHIRKEMIINHNII
;
A
#
# COMPACT_ATOMS: atom_id res chain seq x y z
N MET A 1 -46.58 7.93 66.88
CA MET A 1 -46.43 6.47 67.15
C MET A 1 -45.24 5.97 66.34
N HIS A 2 -44.39 5.11 66.92
CA HIS A 2 -43.38 4.23 66.29
C HIS A 2 -42.68 4.70 64.99
N THR A 3 -41.45 5.25 65.08
CA THR A 3 -40.14 4.53 64.98
C THR A 3 -39.92 3.90 63.59
N SER A 4 -39.02 4.35 62.68
CA SER A 4 -37.78 5.16 62.73
C SER A 4 -36.51 4.39 63.16
N SER A 5 -35.57 4.17 62.21
CA SER A 5 -34.13 3.85 62.31
C SER A 5 -33.57 3.52 60.91
N TYR A 6 -32.32 3.76 60.50
CA TYR A 6 -31.32 4.77 60.89
C TYR A 6 -30.33 4.91 59.69
N SER A 7 -29.71 6.08 59.49
CA SER A 7 -28.63 6.30 58.51
C SER A 7 -27.26 6.32 59.20
N TYR A 8 -26.13 6.22 58.47
CA TYR A 8 -24.93 7.03 58.78
C TYR A 8 -23.84 7.07 57.68
N HIS A 9 -23.20 8.25 57.60
CA HIS A 9 -21.87 8.68 57.12
C HIS A 9 -21.13 7.97 55.95
N SER A 10 -20.48 8.64 54.98
CA SER A 10 -19.86 9.99 54.83
C SER A 10 -18.46 10.20 55.43
N SER A 11 -17.56 10.80 54.64
CA SER A 11 -16.47 11.75 54.99
C SER A 11 -15.60 11.97 53.73
N ASP A 12 -14.94 13.10 53.47
CA ASP A 12 -15.11 14.53 53.83
C ASP A 12 -14.23 15.30 52.78
N SER A 13 -14.64 16.42 52.15
CA SER A 13 -14.70 17.81 52.64
C SER A 13 -13.31 18.41 53.01
N VAL A 14 -13.01 19.72 52.92
CA VAL A 14 -13.85 20.93 52.73
C VAL A 14 -12.95 22.13 52.26
N PHE A 15 -13.51 23.11 51.53
CA PHE A 15 -13.30 24.60 51.52
C PHE A 15 -11.88 25.24 51.76
N SER A 16 -11.55 26.50 51.39
CA SER A 16 -12.03 27.54 50.45
C SER A 16 -11.12 28.80 50.55
N ASN A 17 -11.38 29.82 49.71
CA ASN A 17 -11.17 31.26 49.96
C ASN A 17 -9.75 31.90 49.98
N THR A 18 -9.56 32.85 49.04
CA THR A 18 -8.98 34.22 49.20
C THR A 18 -7.66 34.41 49.99
N THR A 19 -6.69 35.18 49.47
CA THR A 19 -6.74 36.68 49.52
C THR A 19 -5.77 37.32 48.49
N SER A 20 -5.90 38.63 48.27
CA SER A 20 -5.25 39.45 47.23
C SER A 20 -3.87 40.04 47.63
N THR A 21 -3.34 40.88 46.74
CA THR A 21 -2.11 41.72 46.77
C THR A 21 -0.77 41.01 46.51
N ARG A 22 0.15 41.41 45.60
CA ARG A 22 0.41 42.59 44.71
C ARG A 22 1.61 43.46 45.14
N THR A 23 2.79 43.10 44.62
CA THR A 23 3.94 43.96 44.24
C THR A 23 4.84 43.13 43.28
N SER A 24 5.35 43.51 42.11
CA SER A 24 5.43 44.72 41.24
C SER A 24 6.90 45.12 40.99
N LEU A 25 7.20 45.55 39.76
CA LEU A 25 8.49 46.02 39.21
C LEU A 25 9.43 44.86 38.80
N ASP A 26 9.85 44.65 37.53
CA ASP A 26 10.33 45.53 36.42
C ASP A 26 11.85 45.78 36.46
N SER A 27 12.62 45.83 35.35
CA SER A 27 12.37 45.51 33.93
C SER A 27 13.66 45.63 33.07
N SER A 28 13.93 44.69 32.15
CA SER A 28 14.85 44.82 30.98
C SER A 28 14.83 43.50 30.17
N GLU A 29 14.47 43.46 28.87
CA GLU A 29 15.35 43.69 27.69
C GLU A 29 16.52 42.67 27.59
N ASN A 30 16.82 41.99 26.46
CA ASN A 30 16.52 42.30 25.05
C ASN A 30 16.67 41.12 24.03
N PHE A 31 16.02 41.27 22.86
CA PHE A 31 16.37 40.82 21.48
C PHE A 31 16.55 39.33 21.01
N LEU A 32 15.78 39.03 19.94
CA LEU A 32 16.12 38.36 18.64
C LEU A 32 16.38 36.84 18.50
N SER A 33 15.41 36.15 17.86
CA SER A 33 15.55 35.36 16.60
C SER A 33 14.15 34.93 16.13
N VAL A 34 13.52 35.44 15.04
CA VAL A 34 13.81 35.38 13.59
C VAL A 34 13.41 34.04 12.94
N ASN A 35 12.20 34.05 12.34
CA ASN A 35 11.78 33.59 10.99
C ASN A 35 12.20 32.19 10.45
N CYS A 36 11.47 31.54 9.53
CA CYS A 36 10.41 32.03 8.63
C CYS A 36 9.43 30.91 8.22
N GLY A 37 8.18 31.28 7.90
CA GLY A 37 7.20 30.43 7.20
C GLY A 37 6.34 31.31 6.28
N PRO A 38 6.02 30.89 5.04
CA PRO A 38 5.53 31.82 4.02
C PRO A 38 4.05 32.21 4.20
N THR A 39 3.81 33.49 4.44
CA THR A 39 2.47 34.09 4.47
C THR A 39 1.88 34.17 3.05
N LEU A 40 0.72 33.55 2.81
CA LEU A 40 -0.11 33.90 1.66
C LEU A 40 -1.02 35.09 2.00
N ILE A 41 -1.11 36.03 1.08
CA ILE A 41 -1.64 37.38 1.32
C ILE A 41 -3.17 37.39 1.20
N ASN A 42 -3.85 37.76 2.28
CA ASN A 42 -5.30 37.95 2.29
C ASN A 42 -5.65 39.43 2.09
N SER A 43 -5.64 39.89 0.83
CA SER A 43 -5.94 41.29 0.45
C SER A 43 -7.39 41.44 0.00
N CYS A 44 -8.25 41.96 0.88
CA CYS A 44 -9.62 42.31 0.52
C CYS A 44 -9.65 43.56 -0.38
N ILE A 45 -10.11 43.41 -1.63
CA ILE A 45 -10.59 44.53 -2.46
C ILE A 45 -12.08 44.29 -2.70
N SER A 46 -12.92 45.25 -2.33
CA SER A 46 -14.37 45.20 -2.50
C SER A 46 -14.78 45.94 -3.77
N PHE A 47 -15.40 45.23 -4.71
CA PHE A 47 -16.25 45.79 -5.77
C PHE A 47 -17.19 44.72 -6.33
N GLY A 48 -18.44 45.11 -6.63
CA GLY A 48 -19.40 44.29 -7.39
C GLY A 48 -20.47 43.57 -6.56
N ASN A 49 -21.72 43.72 -6.98
CA ASN A 49 -22.81 42.82 -6.59
C ASN A 49 -22.82 41.63 -7.56
N ASP A 50 -22.26 40.50 -7.16
CA ASP A 50 -22.52 39.20 -7.79
C ASP A 50 -22.50 38.10 -6.72
N SER A 51 -23.18 36.97 -6.99
CA SER A 51 -23.31 35.91 -5.99
C SER A 51 -21.95 35.26 -5.68
N PRO A 52 -21.58 35.03 -4.41
CA PRO A 52 -20.33 34.34 -4.06
C PRO A 52 -20.28 32.88 -4.55
N GLU A 53 -21.43 32.29 -4.91
CA GLU A 53 -21.48 30.97 -5.55
C GLU A 53 -21.04 31.03 -7.03
N GLY A 54 -21.25 32.16 -7.72
CA GLY A 54 -20.94 32.34 -9.14
C GLY A 54 -19.44 32.28 -9.43
N HIS A 55 -18.65 33.13 -8.79
CA HIS A 55 -17.18 33.12 -8.94
C HIS A 55 -16.54 31.81 -8.45
N ARG A 56 -17.11 31.16 -7.42
CA ARG A 56 -16.67 29.82 -6.98
C ARG A 56 -16.90 28.78 -8.08
N LEU A 57 -18.09 28.77 -8.70
CA LEU A 57 -18.41 27.84 -9.77
C LEU A 57 -17.55 28.09 -11.02
N GLU A 58 -17.31 29.36 -11.37
CA GLU A 58 -16.42 29.76 -12.47
C GLU A 58 -14.98 29.30 -12.23
N MET A 59 -14.43 29.48 -11.02
CA MET A 59 -13.10 28.99 -10.66
C MET A 59 -13.00 27.46 -10.81
N LEU A 60 -13.98 26.72 -10.29
CA LEU A 60 -14.03 25.25 -10.43
C LEU A 60 -14.17 24.83 -11.90
N GLN A 61 -14.96 25.55 -12.71
CA GLN A 61 -15.07 25.31 -14.14
C GLN A 61 -13.74 25.53 -14.89
N GLN A 62 -12.96 26.55 -14.50
CA GLN A 62 -11.63 26.79 -15.06
C GLN A 62 -10.64 25.68 -14.71
N ILE A 63 -10.69 25.15 -13.47
CA ILE A 63 -9.85 24.03 -13.03
C ILE A 63 -10.24 22.74 -13.77
N ALA A 64 -11.55 22.43 -13.89
CA ALA A 64 -12.03 21.29 -14.68
C ALA A 64 -11.61 21.37 -16.15
N ASN A 65 -11.67 22.56 -16.76
CA ASN A 65 -11.20 22.81 -18.12
C ASN A 65 -9.68 22.66 -18.27
N ARG A 66 -8.90 22.87 -17.18
CA ARG A 66 -7.45 22.62 -17.16
C ARG A 66 -7.17 21.11 -17.10
N VAL A 67 -7.74 20.39 -16.12
CA VAL A 67 -7.61 18.93 -15.99
C VAL A 67 -7.95 18.22 -17.29
N GLN A 68 -9.03 18.63 -17.97
CA GLN A 68 -9.47 18.03 -19.23
C GLN A 68 -8.50 18.31 -20.39
N ARG A 69 -7.91 19.51 -20.47
CA ARG A 69 -6.89 19.87 -21.47
C ARG A 69 -5.59 19.09 -21.25
N ASP A 70 -5.13 19.08 -20.00
CA ASP A 70 -3.87 18.44 -19.61
C ASP A 70 -3.98 16.91 -19.75
N SER A 71 -5.19 16.35 -19.61
CA SER A 71 -5.48 14.94 -19.93
C SER A 71 -5.20 14.63 -21.40
N VAL A 72 -5.68 15.47 -22.32
CA VAL A 72 -5.46 15.26 -23.77
C VAL A 72 -3.98 15.42 -24.10
N CYS A 73 -3.29 16.39 -23.49
CA CYS A 73 -1.84 16.53 -23.64
C CYS A 73 -1.08 15.28 -23.16
N CYS A 74 -1.50 14.69 -22.03
CA CYS A 74 -0.95 13.42 -21.55
C CYS A 74 -1.26 12.24 -22.49
N GLU A 75 -2.46 12.17 -23.07
CA GLU A 75 -2.85 11.12 -24.05
C GLU A 75 -2.00 11.21 -25.34
N ASP A 76 -1.74 12.42 -25.84
CA ASP A 76 -0.86 12.66 -26.99
C ASP A 76 0.59 12.23 -26.68
N LYS A 77 1.11 12.62 -25.50
CA LYS A 77 2.49 12.30 -25.07
C LYS A 77 2.69 10.80 -24.82
N LEU A 78 1.72 10.12 -24.20
CA LEU A 78 1.68 8.65 -24.11
C LEU A 78 1.66 8.00 -25.50
N THR A 79 0.94 8.57 -26.46
CA THR A 79 0.85 8.06 -27.84
C THR A 79 2.17 8.22 -28.59
N LEU A 80 2.91 9.32 -28.39
CA LEU A 80 4.26 9.51 -28.92
C LEU A 80 5.24 8.51 -28.30
N ALA A 81 5.26 8.40 -26.97
CA ALA A 81 6.14 7.48 -26.25
C ALA A 81 5.91 6.01 -26.64
N ARG A 82 4.66 5.56 -26.78
CA ARG A 82 4.32 4.21 -27.29
C ARG A 82 4.81 3.97 -28.72
N LYS A 83 4.68 4.95 -29.62
CA LYS A 83 5.21 4.85 -31.00
C LYS A 83 6.74 4.75 -31.02
N ALA A 84 7.41 5.57 -30.22
CA ALA A 84 8.86 5.57 -30.09
C ALA A 84 9.37 4.25 -29.48
N LEU A 85 8.69 3.71 -28.45
CA LEU A 85 9.01 2.42 -27.84
C LEU A 85 8.78 1.25 -28.80
N GLN A 86 7.68 1.26 -29.56
CA GLN A 86 7.42 0.23 -30.58
C GLN A 86 8.48 0.27 -31.71
N SER A 87 9.01 1.45 -32.02
CA SER A 87 10.14 1.60 -32.94
C SER A 87 11.42 0.97 -32.36
N ASP A 88 11.75 1.25 -31.10
CA ASP A 88 12.92 0.66 -30.43
C ASP A 88 12.78 -0.86 -30.19
N SER A 89 11.57 -1.39 -29.95
CA SER A 89 11.32 -2.83 -29.92
C SER A 89 11.60 -3.48 -31.28
N LYS A 90 11.04 -2.92 -32.38
CA LYS A 90 11.31 -3.44 -33.74
C LYS A 90 12.79 -3.38 -34.11
N ARG A 91 13.52 -2.38 -33.61
CA ARG A 91 14.96 -2.21 -33.81
C ARG A 91 15.74 -3.25 -32.98
N LEU A 92 15.35 -3.52 -31.73
CA LEU A 92 15.86 -4.63 -30.92
C LEU A 92 15.64 -6.00 -31.58
N ASP A 93 14.42 -6.26 -32.07
CA ASP A 93 14.06 -7.48 -32.81
C ASP A 93 14.88 -7.64 -34.10
N SER A 94 15.35 -6.53 -34.67
CA SER A 94 16.23 -6.47 -35.86
C SER A 94 17.74 -6.46 -35.52
N GLY A 95 18.13 -6.57 -34.25
CA GLY A 95 19.53 -6.52 -33.83
C GLY A 95 20.19 -5.15 -33.96
N LEU A 96 19.44 -4.05 -33.79
CA LEU A 96 19.91 -2.67 -33.86
C LEU A 96 19.85 -2.00 -32.48
N GLN A 97 20.87 -1.20 -32.14
CA GLN A 97 20.93 -0.44 -30.88
C GLN A 97 19.78 0.56 -30.76
N PHE A 98 19.22 0.71 -29.55
CA PHE A 98 18.19 1.69 -29.21
C PHE A 98 18.54 3.12 -29.61
N GLN A 99 17.52 3.92 -29.91
CA GLN A 99 17.68 5.31 -30.38
C GLN A 99 16.77 6.30 -29.65
N ASN A 100 15.64 5.84 -29.11
CA ASN A 100 14.59 6.72 -28.59
C ASN A 100 14.52 6.72 -27.06
N GLU A 101 15.38 5.95 -26.36
CA GLU A 101 15.38 5.77 -24.90
C GLU A 101 15.32 7.11 -24.13
N ALA A 102 16.09 8.12 -24.56
CA ALA A 102 16.07 9.46 -23.98
C ALA A 102 14.80 10.27 -24.29
N GLU A 103 14.23 10.11 -25.49
CA GLU A 103 13.00 10.82 -25.91
C GLU A 103 11.77 10.26 -25.18
N ILE A 104 11.71 8.94 -25.02
CA ILE A 104 10.67 8.22 -24.27
C ILE A 104 10.74 8.57 -22.78
N ALA A 105 11.94 8.63 -22.20
CA ALA A 105 12.13 9.11 -20.83
C ALA A 105 11.64 10.57 -20.67
N GLY A 106 11.88 11.43 -21.66
CA GLY A 106 11.35 12.79 -21.72
C GLY A 106 9.82 12.83 -21.73
N TYR A 107 9.17 12.09 -22.63
CA TYR A 107 7.71 12.04 -22.70
C TYR A 107 7.07 11.46 -21.44
N ILE A 108 7.67 10.45 -20.81
CA ILE A 108 7.18 9.88 -19.55
C ILE A 108 7.29 10.92 -18.41
N LEU A 109 8.41 11.64 -18.31
CA LEU A 109 8.59 12.72 -17.33
C LEU A 109 7.60 13.88 -17.53
N GLU A 110 7.29 14.24 -18.78
CA GLU A 110 6.26 15.23 -19.09
C GLU A 110 4.86 14.75 -18.68
N CYS A 111 4.51 13.50 -18.97
CA CYS A 111 3.24 12.90 -18.51
C CYS A 111 3.11 12.90 -16.98
N GLU A 112 4.20 12.60 -16.26
CA GLU A 112 4.21 12.60 -14.79
C GLU A 112 4.09 14.00 -14.19
N ASN A 113 4.68 15.02 -14.82
CA ASN A 113 4.53 16.41 -14.38
C ASN A 113 3.09 16.93 -14.62
N LEU A 114 2.47 16.57 -15.74
CA LEU A 114 1.03 16.83 -15.96
C LEU A 114 0.19 16.11 -14.91
N LEU A 115 0.39 14.81 -14.71
CA LEU A 115 -0.36 14.00 -13.76
C LEU A 115 -0.30 14.56 -12.32
N ARG A 116 0.86 15.04 -11.87
CA ARG A 116 1.02 15.68 -10.55
C ARG A 116 0.12 16.91 -10.41
N GLN A 117 0.07 17.79 -11.40
CA GLN A 117 -0.83 18.95 -11.37
C GLN A 117 -2.30 18.53 -11.44
N GLN A 118 -2.62 17.54 -12.26
CA GLN A 118 -3.99 17.03 -12.41
C GLN A 118 -4.53 16.41 -11.12
N VAL A 119 -3.72 15.71 -10.34
CA VAL A 119 -4.13 15.15 -9.03
C VAL A 119 -4.49 16.28 -8.04
N ILE A 120 -3.68 17.36 -8.00
CA ILE A 120 -3.95 18.54 -7.17
C ILE A 120 -5.25 19.23 -7.63
N ASP A 121 -5.36 19.51 -8.93
CA ASP A 121 -6.51 20.18 -9.51
C ASP A 121 -7.82 19.36 -9.33
N VAL A 122 -7.76 18.03 -9.44
CA VAL A 122 -8.92 17.14 -9.18
C VAL A 122 -9.30 17.11 -7.71
N GLN A 123 -8.34 17.14 -6.76
CA GLN A 123 -8.68 17.25 -5.34
C GLN A 123 -9.45 18.56 -5.05
N ILE A 124 -9.04 19.68 -5.64
CA ILE A 124 -9.75 20.97 -5.52
C ILE A 124 -11.17 20.89 -6.11
N LEU A 125 -11.40 20.08 -7.15
CA LEU A 125 -12.75 19.84 -7.69
C LEU A 125 -13.63 18.98 -6.78
N LEU A 126 -13.06 17.97 -6.11
CA LEU A 126 -13.75 17.15 -5.09
C LEU A 126 -14.13 18.00 -3.87
N ASP A 127 -13.16 18.70 -3.28
CA ASP A 127 -13.37 19.59 -2.13
C ASP A 127 -14.36 20.72 -2.47
N GLY A 128 -14.27 21.22 -3.70
CA GLY A 128 -15.18 22.21 -4.27
C GLY A 128 -16.60 21.69 -4.54
N LYS A 129 -16.83 20.37 -4.51
CA LYS A 129 -18.07 19.68 -4.91
C LYS A 129 -18.53 19.98 -6.34
N TYR A 130 -17.58 20.00 -7.28
CA TYR A 130 -17.86 20.20 -8.70
C TYR A 130 -18.57 18.96 -9.30
N TYR A 131 -19.68 19.19 -10.02
CA TYR A 131 -20.65 18.16 -10.45
C TYR A 131 -20.12 17.06 -11.40
N GLN A 132 -18.88 17.20 -11.87
CA GLN A 132 -18.20 16.27 -12.78
C GLN A 132 -16.86 15.74 -12.20
N ALA A 133 -16.56 16.02 -10.93
CA ALA A 133 -15.29 15.67 -10.29
C ALA A 133 -14.97 14.17 -10.40
N ASP A 134 -15.91 13.28 -10.08
CA ASP A 134 -15.70 11.82 -10.09
C ASP A 134 -15.31 11.28 -11.48
N HIS A 135 -15.85 11.85 -12.56
CA HIS A 135 -15.50 11.48 -13.92
C HIS A 135 -14.08 11.95 -14.30
N LEU A 136 -13.63 13.09 -13.73
CA LEU A 136 -12.25 13.57 -13.88
C LEU A 136 -11.28 12.76 -13.02
N VAL A 137 -11.67 12.33 -11.82
CA VAL A 137 -10.91 11.34 -10.99
C VAL A 137 -10.67 10.08 -11.80
N GLN A 138 -11.71 9.47 -12.38
CA GLN A 138 -11.59 8.25 -13.18
C GLN A 138 -10.68 8.43 -14.41
N ARG A 139 -10.77 9.60 -15.07
CA ARG A 139 -9.91 9.93 -16.23
C ARG A 139 -8.44 10.08 -15.85
N VAL A 140 -8.14 10.76 -14.73
CA VAL A 140 -6.77 10.93 -14.22
C VAL A 140 -6.20 9.60 -13.68
N ALA A 141 -7.01 8.79 -13.00
CA ALA A 141 -6.61 7.45 -12.56
C ALA A 141 -6.25 6.54 -13.74
N LYS A 142 -7.06 6.54 -14.81
CA LYS A 142 -6.74 5.80 -16.05
C LYS A 142 -5.42 6.26 -16.67
N LEU A 143 -5.12 7.57 -16.68
CA LEU A 143 -3.85 8.08 -17.20
C LEU A 143 -2.65 7.65 -16.35
N ARG A 144 -2.75 7.68 -15.02
CA ARG A 144 -1.73 7.11 -14.11
C ARG A 144 -1.44 5.66 -14.45
N ASP A 145 -2.49 4.85 -14.61
CA ASP A 145 -2.35 3.41 -14.83
C ASP A 145 -1.78 3.13 -16.25
N GLU A 146 -2.12 3.95 -17.23
CA GLU A 146 -1.53 3.93 -18.58
C GLU A 146 -0.05 4.36 -18.63
N ILE A 147 0.38 5.30 -17.78
CA ILE A 147 1.80 5.67 -17.59
C ILE A 147 2.57 4.53 -16.93
N MET A 148 1.99 3.90 -15.90
CA MET A 148 2.61 2.77 -15.19
C MET A 148 2.77 1.54 -16.09
N ALA A 149 1.76 1.23 -16.91
CA ALA A 149 1.85 0.19 -17.93
C ALA A 149 2.96 0.48 -18.96
N LEU A 150 3.09 1.74 -19.40
CA LEU A 150 4.16 2.13 -20.32
C LEU A 150 5.55 2.02 -19.67
N ARG A 151 5.70 2.41 -18.40
CA ARG A 151 6.96 2.24 -17.64
C ARG A 151 7.39 0.77 -17.54
N THR A 152 6.46 -0.17 -17.31
CA THR A 152 6.80 -1.61 -17.28
C THR A 152 7.12 -2.16 -18.68
N GLU A 153 6.44 -1.69 -19.73
CA GLU A 153 6.77 -2.02 -21.13
C GLU A 153 8.18 -1.52 -21.51
N CYS A 154 8.51 -0.25 -21.23
CA CYS A 154 9.87 0.30 -21.41
C CYS A 154 10.90 -0.52 -20.66
N SER A 155 10.64 -0.85 -19.39
CA SER A 155 11.55 -1.65 -18.56
C SER A 155 11.76 -3.05 -19.14
N SER A 156 10.73 -3.66 -19.72
CA SER A 156 10.82 -4.96 -20.40
C SER A 156 11.66 -4.90 -21.68
N VAL A 157 11.50 -3.87 -22.51
CA VAL A 157 12.26 -3.71 -23.76
C VAL A 157 13.73 -3.38 -23.47
N TYR A 158 14.00 -2.39 -22.62
CA TYR A 158 15.37 -1.94 -22.36
C TYR A 158 16.17 -2.90 -21.48
N SER A 159 15.55 -3.69 -20.60
CA SER A 159 16.26 -4.77 -19.88
C SER A 159 16.72 -5.89 -20.83
N LYS A 160 15.85 -6.35 -21.75
CA LYS A 160 16.19 -7.36 -22.78
C LYS A 160 17.39 -6.95 -23.64
N GLY A 161 17.51 -5.66 -23.99
CA GLY A 161 18.66 -5.16 -24.74
C GLY A 161 19.94 -4.95 -23.92
N ARG A 162 19.84 -4.87 -22.58
CA ARG A 162 21.01 -4.82 -21.68
C ARG A 162 21.54 -6.22 -21.34
N THR A 163 20.73 -7.28 -21.49
CA THR A 163 21.12 -8.69 -21.33
C THR A 163 21.32 -9.40 -22.68
N LEU A 164 22.29 -8.95 -23.48
CA LEU A 164 22.62 -9.57 -24.77
C LEU A 164 23.16 -11.01 -24.59
N THR A 165 22.43 -12.00 -25.11
CA THR A 165 22.90 -13.39 -25.18
C THR A 165 23.86 -13.62 -26.36
N THR A 166 24.67 -14.67 -26.29
CA THR A 166 25.72 -14.97 -27.29
C THR A 166 25.18 -15.17 -28.72
N GLU A 167 23.93 -15.61 -28.89
CA GLU A 167 23.26 -15.70 -30.19
C GLU A 167 22.77 -14.33 -30.68
N GLN A 168 22.22 -13.48 -29.80
CA GLN A 168 21.81 -12.12 -30.17
C GLN A 168 23.01 -11.27 -30.59
N THR A 169 24.17 -11.43 -29.96
CA THR A 169 25.42 -10.78 -30.40
C THR A 169 25.84 -11.20 -31.81
N LYS A 170 25.66 -12.48 -32.20
CA LYS A 170 25.87 -12.93 -33.59
C LYS A 170 24.88 -12.27 -34.55
N LEU A 171 23.61 -12.16 -34.17
CA LEU A 171 22.59 -11.50 -34.97
C LEU A 171 22.88 -10.00 -35.15
N MET A 172 23.37 -9.31 -34.11
CA MET A 172 23.81 -7.90 -34.19
C MET A 172 24.95 -7.71 -35.21
N ILE A 173 25.97 -8.58 -35.17
CA ILE A 173 27.09 -8.57 -36.13
C ILE A 173 26.62 -8.94 -37.55
N SER A 174 25.67 -9.87 -37.67
CA SER A 174 25.05 -10.25 -38.95
C SER A 174 24.21 -9.11 -39.54
N GLY A 175 23.43 -8.40 -38.73
CA GLY A 175 22.61 -7.25 -39.14
C GLY A 175 23.44 -6.08 -39.66
N ILE A 176 24.54 -5.75 -38.97
CA ILE A 176 25.54 -4.77 -39.46
C ILE A 176 26.11 -5.21 -40.82
N THR A 177 26.30 -6.51 -41.04
CA THR A 177 26.80 -7.08 -42.30
C THR A 177 25.73 -7.06 -43.42
N GLN A 178 24.45 -7.26 -43.10
CA GLN A 178 23.35 -7.19 -44.06
C GLN A 178 22.96 -5.76 -44.45
N SER A 179 22.99 -4.82 -43.51
CA SER A 179 22.65 -3.40 -43.76
C SER A 179 23.57 -2.71 -44.77
N LEU A 180 24.74 -3.29 -45.08
CA LEU A 180 25.67 -2.82 -46.09
C LEU A 180 25.43 -3.44 -47.49
N ASN A 181 24.52 -4.41 -47.62
CA ASN A 181 24.36 -5.24 -48.83
C ASN A 181 22.94 -5.30 -49.41
N SER A 182 21.89 -4.92 -48.66
CA SER A 182 20.48 -5.05 -49.08
C SER A 182 19.97 -3.95 -50.03
N GLY A 183 20.84 -3.41 -50.89
CA GLY A 183 20.56 -2.26 -51.75
C GLY A 183 19.92 -2.57 -53.11
N PHE A 184 19.19 -3.69 -53.27
CA PHE A 184 18.55 -4.07 -54.54
C PHE A 184 17.20 -4.78 -54.37
N ALA A 185 16.41 -4.76 -55.46
CA ALA A 185 15.02 -5.20 -55.57
C ALA A 185 14.83 -6.75 -55.61
N GLN A 186 13.63 -7.37 -55.61
CA GLN A 186 12.25 -6.89 -55.77
C GLN A 186 11.21 -7.94 -55.25
N ASN A 187 9.91 -7.61 -55.35
CA ASN A 187 8.69 -8.42 -55.10
C ASN A 187 8.76 -9.95 -55.32
N LEU A 188 8.03 -10.73 -54.50
CA LEU A 188 6.78 -11.44 -54.90
C LEU A 188 6.11 -12.25 -53.77
N ASN A 189 4.77 -12.31 -53.79
CA ASN A 189 3.88 -13.27 -53.08
C ASN A 189 3.47 -14.38 -54.09
N PRO A 190 3.04 -15.62 -53.72
CA PRO A 190 1.81 -15.87 -52.94
C PRO A 190 1.75 -17.18 -52.08
N CYS A 191 0.53 -17.54 -51.65
CA CYS A 191 0.15 -18.60 -50.69
C CYS A 191 0.16 -20.05 -51.22
N LEU A 192 0.10 -21.08 -50.33
CA LEU A 192 -1.06 -22.01 -50.17
C LEU A 192 -0.86 -23.20 -49.17
N ASN A 193 -1.92 -23.44 -48.36
CA ASN A 193 -2.52 -24.68 -47.78
C ASN A 193 -1.75 -26.00 -47.41
N SER A 194 -2.21 -26.57 -46.28
CA SER A 194 -2.36 -28.02 -45.92
C SER A 194 -1.13 -28.90 -45.65
N GLY A 195 -1.19 -29.98 -44.84
CA GLY A 195 -2.25 -30.44 -43.93
C GLY A 195 -2.10 -31.89 -43.39
N LEU A 196 -2.62 -32.14 -42.17
CA LEU A 196 -3.08 -33.42 -41.56
C LEU A 196 -2.16 -34.67 -41.41
N THR A 197 -2.05 -35.14 -40.14
CA THR A 197 -2.04 -36.57 -39.68
C THR A 197 -0.80 -37.47 -39.97
N GLN A 198 -0.49 -38.57 -39.25
CA GLN A 198 -1.16 -39.28 -38.13
C GLN A 198 -0.20 -40.19 -37.29
N SER A 199 -0.39 -40.26 -35.95
CA SER A 199 -0.13 -41.43 -35.04
C SER A 199 1.31 -42.04 -34.96
N LEU A 200 1.74 -42.83 -33.94
CA LEU A 200 1.08 -43.79 -33.03
C LEU A 200 1.67 -43.79 -31.59
N THR A 201 0.93 -44.39 -30.65
CA THR A 201 1.32 -44.72 -29.26
C THR A 201 1.48 -46.24 -29.06
N PRO A 202 2.09 -46.69 -27.95
CA PRO A 202 1.34 -47.50 -26.94
C PRO A 202 1.82 -47.28 -25.48
N SER A 203 1.21 -47.81 -24.41
CA SER A 203 -0.17 -48.23 -24.08
C SER A 203 -0.21 -48.68 -22.58
N LEU A 204 -1.38 -49.14 -22.10
CA LEU A 204 -1.68 -49.87 -20.85
C LEU A 204 -1.87 -49.03 -19.56
N THR A 205 -2.84 -49.24 -18.65
CA THR A 205 -4.26 -49.73 -18.55
C THR A 205 -4.58 -49.94 -17.03
N PRO A 206 -5.77 -50.35 -16.50
CA PRO A 206 -7.04 -50.79 -17.14
C PRO A 206 -8.38 -50.25 -16.56
N SER A 207 -9.47 -50.49 -17.30
CA SER A 207 -10.84 -50.87 -16.85
C SER A 207 -11.71 -49.90 -15.99
N ASN A 208 -13.05 -49.85 -16.12
CA ASN A 208 -13.93 -50.47 -17.13
C ASN A 208 -15.29 -49.74 -17.32
N LEU A 209 -15.91 -50.05 -18.47
CA LEU A 209 -17.26 -49.73 -18.95
C LEU A 209 -18.37 -50.30 -18.01
N THR A 210 -19.68 -49.99 -18.12
CA THR A 210 -20.54 -50.09 -19.33
C THR A 210 -21.92 -49.42 -19.12
N SER A 211 -22.66 -49.15 -20.19
CA SER A 211 -24.06 -48.66 -20.16
C SER A 211 -24.99 -49.41 -21.12
N GLY A 212 -26.29 -49.50 -20.78
CA GLY A 212 -27.39 -49.74 -21.71
C GLY A 212 -28.32 -50.94 -21.45
N LEU A 213 -29.65 -50.66 -21.42
CA LEU A 213 -30.80 -51.51 -21.86
C LEU A 213 -31.02 -52.88 -21.14
N THR A 214 -32.21 -53.35 -20.73
CA THR A 214 -33.62 -52.87 -20.77
C THR A 214 -34.42 -53.63 -19.64
N THR A 215 -35.76 -53.79 -19.49
CA THR A 215 -36.94 -53.70 -20.40
C THR A 215 -38.28 -53.51 -19.64
N ARG A 216 -39.18 -52.70 -20.22
CA ARG A 216 -40.68 -52.76 -20.25
C ARG A 216 -41.55 -53.46 -19.17
N LEU A 217 -42.60 -52.68 -18.80
CA LEU A 217 -44.04 -53.04 -18.63
C LEU A 217 -44.53 -53.79 -17.38
N THR A 218 -45.51 -53.18 -16.70
CA THR A 218 -46.79 -53.80 -16.32
C THR A 218 -47.82 -52.73 -15.92
N SER A 219 -49.12 -53.00 -16.12
CA SER A 219 -50.23 -52.20 -15.57
C SER A 219 -51.51 -53.04 -15.49
N SER A 220 -52.25 -52.90 -14.39
CA SER A 220 -53.72 -53.06 -14.24
C SER A 220 -54.48 -54.15 -15.02
N VAL A 221 -54.95 -55.20 -14.33
CA VAL A 221 -56.28 -55.83 -14.50
C VAL A 221 -56.71 -56.49 -13.17
N THR A 222 -57.98 -56.32 -12.75
CA THR A 222 -58.64 -57.07 -11.67
C THR A 222 -59.33 -58.33 -12.22
N PRO A 223 -59.48 -59.40 -11.42
CA PRO A 223 -60.85 -59.92 -11.23
C PRO A 223 -61.18 -60.60 -9.89
N VAL A 224 -62.47 -60.56 -9.54
CA VAL A 224 -63.29 -61.59 -8.87
C VAL A 224 -62.88 -62.10 -7.47
N TYR A 225 -63.71 -61.75 -6.48
CA TYR A 225 -63.93 -62.53 -5.25
C TYR A 225 -64.90 -63.70 -5.49
N THR A 226 -64.75 -64.78 -4.75
CA THR A 226 -65.83 -65.77 -4.47
C THR A 226 -66.13 -65.81 -2.96
N PRO A 227 -67.38 -66.10 -2.55
CA PRO A 227 -67.80 -65.90 -1.16
C PRO A 227 -67.50 -67.09 -0.24
N GLY A 228 -67.08 -66.79 1.00
CA GLY A 228 -67.09 -67.72 2.14
C GLY A 228 -68.28 -67.43 3.06
N LEU A 229 -68.90 -68.47 3.63
CA LEU A 229 -70.14 -68.32 4.42
C LEU A 229 -69.92 -67.64 5.78
N ILE A 230 -70.95 -66.88 6.18
CA ILE A 230 -71.20 -66.52 7.58
C ILE A 230 -71.75 -67.75 8.32
N GLN A 231 -71.29 -67.98 9.55
CA GLN A 231 -71.99 -68.80 10.54
C GLN A 231 -72.59 -67.86 11.60
N SER A 232 -73.91 -67.74 11.63
CA SER A 232 -74.64 -66.99 12.64
C SER A 232 -74.85 -67.83 13.91
N TYR A 233 -74.59 -67.22 15.07
CA TYR A 233 -75.01 -67.75 16.37
C TYR A 233 -76.21 -66.96 16.88
N SER A 234 -77.33 -67.65 17.12
CA SER A 234 -78.57 -67.04 17.61
C SER A 234 -78.65 -67.06 19.12
N SER A 235 -78.97 -65.91 19.73
CA SER A 235 -79.60 -65.76 21.06
C SER A 235 -80.08 -64.31 21.17
N GLY A 236 -81.27 -63.98 21.68
CA GLY A 236 -82.35 -64.84 22.18
C GLY A 236 -83.00 -64.20 23.42
N VAL A 237 -84.28 -63.79 23.32
CA VAL A 237 -85.05 -63.23 24.44
C VAL A 237 -86.46 -63.83 24.47
N ASP A 238 -86.91 -64.11 25.68
CA ASP A 238 -88.03 -64.96 26.05
C ASP A 238 -89.41 -64.64 25.45
N THR A 239 -90.13 -65.71 25.12
CA THR A 239 -91.57 -65.72 24.89
C THR A 239 -92.35 -65.49 26.19
N ASN A 240 -93.20 -64.44 26.28
CA ASN A 240 -94.34 -64.42 27.20
C ASN A 240 -95.39 -63.33 26.89
N ALA A 241 -96.00 -63.38 25.71
CA ALA A 241 -97.16 -62.54 25.35
C ALA A 241 -98.19 -63.27 24.46
N LEU A 242 -98.35 -64.58 24.63
CA LEU A 242 -99.28 -65.41 23.84
C LEU A 242 -100.74 -65.23 24.29
N GLN A 243 -101.28 -64.01 24.14
CA GLN A 243 -102.72 -63.82 24.10
C GLN A 243 -103.27 -64.56 22.87
N THR A 244 -104.11 -65.57 23.12
CA THR A 244 -104.62 -66.44 22.05
C THR A 244 -105.57 -65.65 21.15
N LEU A 245 -105.13 -65.34 19.92
CA LEU A 245 -105.97 -64.75 18.87
C LEU A 245 -107.29 -65.53 18.74
N LYS A 246 -108.38 -64.94 19.25
CA LYS A 246 -109.74 -65.50 19.12
C LYS A 246 -110.30 -65.18 17.75
N LEU A 247 -109.74 -65.84 16.74
CA LEU A 247 -110.29 -65.93 15.39
C LEU A 247 -111.78 -66.30 15.47
N MET A 248 -112.63 -65.57 14.75
CA MET A 248 -114.08 -65.80 14.76
C MET A 248 -114.40 -67.21 14.27
N GLN A 249 -115.10 -67.99 15.10
CA GLN A 249 -115.52 -69.33 14.71
C GLN A 249 -116.73 -69.26 13.78
N ILE A 250 -116.46 -69.36 12.47
CA ILE A 250 -117.48 -69.38 11.43
C ILE A 250 -118.34 -70.64 11.57
N ARG A 251 -119.46 -70.51 12.28
CA ARG A 251 -120.56 -71.48 12.26
C ARG A 251 -121.22 -71.38 10.89
N LYS A 252 -121.45 -72.49 10.17
CA LYS A 252 -122.26 -72.45 8.95
C LYS A 252 -123.76 -72.31 9.28
N PRO A 253 -124.55 -71.64 8.43
CA PRO A 253 -126.00 -71.63 8.55
C PRO A 253 -126.56 -73.05 8.47
N LEU A 254 -127.60 -73.35 9.26
CA LEU A 254 -128.32 -74.61 9.17
C LEU A 254 -129.11 -74.67 7.86
N LEU A 255 -128.79 -75.62 6.98
CA LEU A 255 -129.57 -75.88 5.76
C LEU A 255 -130.97 -76.40 6.12
N LYS A 256 -132.01 -76.02 5.36
CA LYS A 256 -133.38 -76.51 5.58
C LYS A 256 -133.48 -78.04 5.62
N SER A 257 -132.69 -78.71 4.78
CA SER A 257 -132.55 -80.18 4.74
C SER A 257 -132.05 -80.82 6.04
N SER A 258 -131.42 -80.05 6.93
CA SER A 258 -130.92 -80.51 8.25
C SER A 258 -131.97 -80.42 9.37
N LEU A 259 -133.16 -79.89 9.08
CA LEU A 259 -134.23 -79.65 10.07
C LEU A 259 -135.44 -80.57 9.90
N VAL A 260 -135.37 -81.54 8.99
CA VAL A 260 -136.47 -82.47 8.64
C VAL A 260 -136.50 -83.67 9.61
N ASP A 261 -136.98 -83.44 10.83
CA ASP A 261 -137.34 -84.49 11.78
C ASP A 261 -138.69 -85.15 11.40
N GLN A 262 -138.81 -86.47 11.60
CA GLN A 262 -139.99 -87.27 11.20
C GLN A 262 -141.30 -86.94 11.95
N ASN A 263 -141.29 -85.96 12.86
CA ASN A 263 -142.43 -85.58 13.71
C ASN A 263 -142.84 -84.09 13.56
N LEU A 264 -142.29 -83.35 12.59
CA LEU A 264 -142.63 -81.93 12.35
C LEU A 264 -143.35 -81.75 11.00
N THR A 265 -144.26 -80.78 10.94
CA THR A 265 -144.87 -80.35 9.67
C THR A 265 -143.92 -79.46 8.87
N GLU A 266 -144.10 -79.39 7.54
CA GLU A 266 -143.28 -78.55 6.67
C GLU A 266 -143.38 -77.04 7.04
N GLU A 267 -144.51 -76.61 7.62
CA GLU A 267 -144.68 -75.24 8.13
C GLU A 267 -143.86 -74.97 9.39
N GLU A 268 -143.78 -75.93 10.31
CA GLU A 268 -142.94 -75.84 11.52
C GLU A 268 -141.45 -75.90 11.19
N VAL A 269 -141.05 -76.76 10.24
CA VAL A 269 -139.67 -76.81 9.73
C VAL A 269 -139.28 -75.48 9.09
N ASN A 270 -140.14 -74.89 8.26
CA ASN A 270 -139.90 -73.58 7.66
C ASN A 270 -139.81 -72.47 8.73
N MET A 271 -140.71 -72.44 9.72
CA MET A 271 -140.70 -71.45 10.80
C MET A 271 -139.48 -71.57 11.73
N LYS A 272 -138.96 -72.79 11.93
CA LYS A 272 -137.72 -73.04 12.67
C LYS A 272 -136.49 -72.61 11.86
N PHE A 273 -136.43 -72.96 10.57
CA PHE A 273 -135.37 -72.56 9.64
C PHE A 273 -135.15 -71.04 9.62
N VAL A 274 -136.21 -70.24 9.45
CA VAL A 274 -136.08 -68.76 9.48
C VAL A 274 -135.68 -68.25 10.86
N GLN A 275 -136.09 -68.90 11.95
CA GLN A 275 -135.62 -68.52 13.29
C GLN A 275 -134.13 -68.81 13.48
N ASP A 276 -133.63 -69.97 13.03
CA ASP A 276 -132.21 -70.31 13.12
C ASP A 276 -131.35 -69.43 12.21
N LEU A 277 -131.86 -69.02 11.04
CA LEU A 277 -131.24 -68.01 10.18
C LEU A 277 -131.20 -66.62 10.84
N LEU A 278 -132.28 -66.20 11.52
CA LEU A 278 -132.30 -64.95 12.31
C LEU A 278 -131.27 -64.99 13.45
N ASN A 279 -131.22 -66.11 14.18
CA ASN A 279 -130.27 -66.32 15.26
C ASN A 279 -128.81 -66.25 14.74
N TRP A 280 -128.54 -66.85 13.58
CA TRP A 280 -127.21 -66.81 12.94
C TRP A 280 -126.79 -65.39 12.56
N VAL A 281 -127.68 -64.60 11.94
CA VAL A 281 -127.38 -63.21 11.56
C VAL A 281 -127.12 -62.35 12.81
N ASP A 282 -127.85 -62.57 13.89
CA ASP A 282 -127.65 -61.88 15.18
C ASP A 282 -126.33 -62.31 15.85
N GLU A 283 -126.03 -63.62 15.91
CA GLU A 283 -124.76 -64.18 16.39
C GLU A 283 -123.56 -63.60 15.62
N MET A 284 -123.64 -63.51 14.28
CA MET A 284 -122.58 -62.99 13.44
C MET A 284 -122.43 -61.47 13.53
N GLN A 285 -123.53 -60.72 13.66
CA GLN A 285 -123.48 -59.27 13.90
C GLN A 285 -122.81 -58.96 15.24
N VAL A 286 -123.18 -59.68 16.31
CA VAL A 286 -122.59 -59.48 17.65
C VAL A 286 -121.10 -59.87 17.70
N GLN A 287 -120.65 -60.78 16.82
CA GLN A 287 -119.22 -61.06 16.67
C GLN A 287 -118.49 -59.97 15.88
N LEU A 288 -119.02 -59.50 14.74
CA LEU A 288 -118.42 -58.40 13.97
C LEU A 288 -118.38 -57.08 14.76
N ASP A 289 -119.45 -56.75 15.49
CA ASP A 289 -119.53 -55.56 16.36
C ASP A 289 -118.54 -55.64 17.56
N ARG A 290 -117.80 -56.76 17.71
CA ARG A 290 -116.76 -57.00 18.72
C ARG A 290 -115.40 -57.36 18.12
N CYS A 291 -115.18 -57.17 16.81
CA CYS A 291 -113.89 -57.44 16.19
C CYS A 291 -112.78 -56.50 16.71
N GLU A 292 -111.66 -57.10 17.07
CA GLU A 292 -110.38 -56.42 17.25
C GLU A 292 -109.73 -56.15 15.89
N TRP A 293 -108.87 -55.13 15.81
CA TRP A 293 -108.32 -54.60 14.56
C TRP A 293 -106.84 -54.94 14.32
N GLY A 294 -106.15 -55.44 15.35
CA GLY A 294 -104.69 -55.61 15.36
C GLY A 294 -103.92 -54.38 15.89
N SER A 295 -102.81 -54.66 16.55
CA SER A 295 -101.86 -53.69 17.13
C SER A 295 -100.59 -53.50 16.29
N ASP A 296 -100.36 -54.40 15.34
CA ASP A 296 -99.10 -54.61 14.63
C ASP A 296 -99.38 -55.31 13.30
N LEU A 297 -98.41 -55.32 12.37
CA LEU A 297 -98.62 -55.90 11.04
C LEU A 297 -99.10 -57.36 11.06
N PRO A 298 -98.49 -58.31 11.81
CA PRO A 298 -98.94 -59.71 11.82
C PRO A 298 -100.35 -59.92 12.37
N SER A 299 -100.76 -59.17 13.40
CA SER A 299 -102.14 -59.23 13.91
C SER A 299 -103.13 -58.62 12.90
N VAL A 300 -102.82 -57.47 12.29
CA VAL A 300 -103.66 -56.85 11.24
C VAL A 300 -103.83 -57.79 10.04
N GLU A 301 -102.75 -58.43 9.57
CA GLU A 301 -102.79 -59.45 8.51
C GLU A 301 -103.69 -60.65 8.90
N SER A 302 -103.56 -61.13 10.14
CA SER A 302 -104.36 -62.25 10.66
C SER A 302 -105.85 -61.90 10.78
N HIS A 303 -106.17 -60.70 11.28
CA HIS A 303 -107.55 -60.20 11.35
C HIS A 303 -108.15 -59.99 9.96
N LEU A 304 -107.39 -59.44 8.99
CA LEU A 304 -107.82 -59.27 7.61
C LEU A 304 -108.12 -60.60 6.92
N GLU A 305 -107.23 -61.60 7.03
CA GLU A 305 -107.47 -62.92 6.41
C GLU A 305 -108.59 -63.70 7.11
N ASN A 306 -108.70 -63.60 8.45
CA ASN A 306 -109.86 -64.13 9.17
C ASN A 306 -111.16 -63.47 8.67
N HIS A 307 -111.15 -62.14 8.52
CA HIS A 307 -112.33 -61.40 8.08
C HIS A 307 -112.73 -61.72 6.65
N LYS A 308 -111.81 -61.91 5.70
CA LYS A 308 -112.16 -62.39 4.34
C LYS A 308 -112.93 -63.71 4.38
N ASN A 309 -112.55 -64.61 5.28
CA ASN A 309 -113.25 -65.89 5.44
C ASN A 309 -114.63 -65.73 6.11
N VAL A 310 -114.76 -64.82 7.08
CA VAL A 310 -116.05 -64.40 7.64
C VAL A 310 -116.94 -63.73 6.59
N HIS A 311 -116.38 -62.85 5.75
CA HIS A 311 -117.07 -62.14 4.68
C HIS A 311 -117.64 -63.12 3.65
N ARG A 312 -116.80 -64.05 3.16
CA ARG A 312 -117.18 -65.14 2.27
C ARG A 312 -118.38 -65.94 2.81
N ALA A 313 -118.36 -66.28 4.11
CA ALA A 313 -119.44 -67.01 4.75
C ALA A 313 -120.73 -66.18 4.92
N ILE A 314 -120.62 -64.85 5.05
CA ILE A 314 -121.75 -63.92 5.02
C ILE A 314 -122.30 -63.79 3.60
N GLU A 315 -121.48 -63.72 2.55
CA GLU A 315 -121.99 -63.71 1.17
C GLU A 315 -122.62 -65.07 0.77
N GLU A 316 -122.07 -66.19 1.21
CA GLU A 316 -122.67 -67.54 1.05
C GLU A 316 -124.09 -67.62 1.66
N PHE A 317 -124.38 -66.85 2.73
CA PHE A 317 -125.70 -66.80 3.39
C PHE A 317 -126.83 -66.34 2.46
N GLU A 318 -126.53 -65.56 1.41
CA GLU A 318 -127.54 -65.10 0.46
C GLU A 318 -128.29 -66.27 -0.21
N SER A 319 -127.65 -67.45 -0.30
CA SER A 319 -128.27 -68.70 -0.77
C SER A 319 -129.36 -69.22 0.18
N SER A 320 -129.08 -69.28 1.49
CA SER A 320 -130.05 -69.67 2.52
C SER A 320 -131.18 -68.65 2.65
N LEU A 321 -130.90 -67.36 2.47
CA LEU A 321 -131.92 -66.31 2.40
C LEU A 321 -132.86 -66.51 1.19
N LYS A 322 -132.33 -66.90 0.03
CA LYS A 322 -133.15 -67.24 -1.16
C LYS A 322 -134.03 -68.48 -0.91
N GLU A 323 -133.51 -69.51 -0.23
CA GLU A 323 -134.28 -70.69 0.17
C GLU A 323 -135.43 -70.34 1.14
N ALA A 324 -135.20 -69.40 2.08
CA ALA A 324 -136.23 -68.88 2.96
C ALA A 324 -137.35 -68.13 2.20
N LYS A 325 -137.00 -67.29 1.20
CA LYS A 325 -138.00 -66.61 0.36
C LYS A 325 -138.87 -67.59 -0.43
N ILE A 326 -138.28 -68.64 -1.00
CA ILE A 326 -139.03 -69.69 -1.72
C ILE A 326 -139.99 -70.43 -0.76
N SER A 327 -139.54 -70.66 0.48
CA SER A 327 -140.31 -71.36 1.52
C SER A 327 -141.55 -70.59 1.98
N GLU A 328 -141.60 -69.25 1.85
CA GLU A 328 -142.81 -68.44 2.11
C GLU A 328 -143.99 -68.86 1.21
N ILE A 329 -143.73 -69.26 -0.03
CA ILE A 329 -144.74 -69.66 -1.01
C ILE A 329 -145.51 -70.91 -0.50
N GLN A 330 -144.83 -71.77 0.27
CA GLN A 330 -145.39 -72.99 0.84
C GLN A 330 -146.28 -72.75 2.08
N MET A 331 -146.33 -71.53 2.63
CA MET A 331 -147.04 -71.23 3.89
C MET A 331 -148.53 -70.94 3.69
N THR A 332 -149.35 -71.55 4.54
CA THR A 332 -150.80 -71.37 4.63
C THR A 332 -151.19 -70.18 5.54
N ALA A 333 -152.45 -69.75 5.44
CA ALA A 333 -152.95 -68.50 6.01
C ALA A 333 -152.64 -68.22 7.50
N PRO A 334 -152.71 -69.17 8.46
CA PRO A 334 -152.52 -68.85 9.88
C PRO A 334 -151.06 -68.57 10.27
N LEU A 335 -150.06 -69.04 9.50
CA LEU A 335 -148.64 -68.87 9.81
C LEU A 335 -147.91 -67.91 8.84
N LYS A 336 -148.42 -67.74 7.61
CA LYS A 336 -147.75 -66.96 6.56
C LYS A 336 -147.42 -65.51 6.93
N LEU A 337 -148.30 -64.82 7.66
CA LEU A 337 -148.06 -63.42 8.07
C LEU A 337 -146.84 -63.33 9.01
N THR A 338 -146.82 -64.15 10.06
CA THR A 338 -145.71 -64.24 11.03
C THR A 338 -144.40 -64.69 10.35
N TYR A 339 -144.49 -65.54 9.33
CA TYR A 339 -143.34 -65.94 8.52
C TYR A 339 -142.78 -64.75 7.72
N ALA A 340 -143.63 -64.01 7.03
CA ALA A 340 -143.23 -62.84 6.22
C ALA A 340 -142.61 -61.73 7.10
N GLU A 341 -143.15 -61.48 8.29
CA GLU A 341 -142.55 -60.55 9.26
C GLU A 341 -141.14 -60.97 9.68
N LYS A 342 -140.94 -62.26 9.99
CA LYS A 342 -139.62 -62.80 10.31
C LYS A 342 -138.66 -62.76 9.12
N LEU A 343 -139.14 -63.03 7.91
CA LEU A 343 -138.35 -62.99 6.68
C LEU A 343 -137.91 -61.57 6.34
N HIS A 344 -138.80 -60.57 6.41
CA HIS A 344 -138.44 -59.17 6.21
C HIS A 344 -137.46 -58.66 7.28
N LYS A 345 -137.63 -59.10 8.54
CA LYS A 345 -136.63 -58.84 9.60
C LYS A 345 -135.28 -59.47 9.24
N LEU A 346 -135.27 -60.70 8.72
CA LEU A 346 -134.05 -61.40 8.30
C LEU A 346 -133.35 -60.69 7.14
N GLU A 347 -134.09 -60.24 6.11
CA GLU A 347 -133.55 -59.43 5.03
C GLU A 347 -132.91 -58.14 5.55
N SER A 348 -133.58 -57.43 6.46
CA SER A 348 -133.10 -56.18 7.05
C SER A 348 -131.84 -56.39 7.92
N GLN A 349 -131.83 -57.41 8.78
CA GLN A 349 -130.66 -57.75 9.59
C GLN A 349 -129.50 -58.25 8.72
N TYR A 350 -129.76 -59.04 7.67
CA TYR A 350 -128.72 -59.50 6.73
C TYR A 350 -128.13 -58.35 5.92
N ALA A 351 -128.95 -57.41 5.44
CA ALA A 351 -128.47 -56.21 4.75
C ALA A 351 -127.60 -55.33 5.67
N LYS A 352 -127.96 -55.20 6.97
CA LYS A 352 -127.10 -54.56 7.98
C LYS A 352 -125.79 -55.33 8.13
N LEU A 353 -125.84 -56.64 8.36
CA LEU A 353 -124.67 -57.51 8.57
C LEU A 353 -123.69 -57.45 7.40
N LEU A 354 -124.19 -57.57 6.16
CA LEU A 354 -123.38 -57.47 4.95
C LEU A 354 -122.74 -56.09 4.80
N ASN A 355 -123.47 -55.01 5.10
CA ASN A 355 -122.94 -53.66 5.08
C ASN A 355 -121.88 -53.43 6.19
N THR A 356 -122.10 -53.92 7.41
CA THR A 356 -121.06 -53.92 8.47
C THR A 356 -119.83 -54.70 7.99
N SER A 357 -120.02 -55.88 7.40
CA SER A 357 -118.93 -56.76 6.95
C SER A 357 -118.12 -56.15 5.79
N ARG A 358 -118.74 -55.43 4.85
CA ARG A 358 -118.02 -54.68 3.79
C ARG A 358 -117.25 -53.49 4.33
N ASN A 359 -117.79 -52.78 5.32
CA ASN A 359 -117.06 -51.70 5.99
C ASN A 359 -115.89 -52.24 6.83
N GLN A 360 -116.08 -53.36 7.53
CA GLN A 360 -115.02 -54.07 8.27
C GLN A 360 -113.88 -54.50 7.35
N GLU A 361 -114.19 -55.07 6.18
CA GLU A 361 -113.18 -55.46 5.18
C GLU A 361 -112.42 -54.25 4.64
N ARG A 362 -113.14 -53.21 4.20
CA ARG A 362 -112.53 -51.95 3.72
C ARG A 362 -111.61 -51.31 4.76
N HIS A 363 -112.02 -51.30 6.02
CA HIS A 363 -111.23 -50.73 7.11
C HIS A 363 -110.01 -51.61 7.47
N LEU A 364 -110.12 -52.93 7.42
CA LEU A 364 -108.96 -53.82 7.63
C LEU A 364 -107.96 -53.72 6.47
N ASP A 365 -108.42 -53.58 5.22
CA ASP A 365 -107.54 -53.38 4.05
C ASP A 365 -106.81 -52.03 4.08
N THR A 366 -107.50 -50.92 4.39
CA THR A 366 -106.84 -49.61 4.53
C THR A 366 -105.89 -49.55 5.71
N LEU A 367 -106.22 -50.21 6.83
CA LEU A 367 -105.33 -50.36 7.98
C LEU A 367 -104.08 -51.17 7.61
N HIS A 368 -104.25 -52.32 6.97
CA HIS A 368 -103.14 -53.17 6.49
C HIS A 368 -102.21 -52.39 5.54
N ASN A 369 -102.77 -51.67 4.56
CA ASN A 369 -102.00 -50.87 3.60
C ASN A 369 -101.16 -49.78 4.29
N PHE A 370 -101.73 -49.08 5.28
CA PHE A 370 -101.00 -48.10 6.10
C PHE A 370 -99.93 -48.78 6.97
N VAL A 371 -100.31 -49.77 7.78
CA VAL A 371 -99.44 -50.44 8.75
C VAL A 371 -98.28 -51.17 8.06
N SER A 372 -98.50 -51.77 6.89
CA SER A 372 -97.45 -52.41 6.08
C SER A 372 -96.39 -51.40 5.64
N ARG A 373 -96.80 -50.27 5.04
CA ARG A 373 -95.89 -49.17 4.65
C ARG A 373 -95.14 -48.57 5.85
N ALA A 374 -95.88 -48.26 6.91
CA ALA A 374 -95.30 -47.68 8.13
C ALA A 374 -94.28 -48.63 8.77
N THR A 375 -94.56 -49.94 8.80
CA THR A 375 -93.62 -50.96 9.29
C THR A 375 -92.37 -51.05 8.41
N SER A 376 -92.51 -51.04 7.07
CA SER A 376 -91.36 -51.08 6.15
C SER A 376 -90.41 -49.88 6.33
N GLU A 377 -90.96 -48.67 6.49
CA GLU A 377 -90.16 -47.47 6.70
C GLU A 377 -89.56 -47.39 8.12
N LEU A 378 -90.25 -47.88 9.14
CA LEU A 378 -89.70 -48.01 10.50
C LEU A 378 -88.54 -48.99 10.58
N ILE A 379 -88.59 -50.11 9.85
CA ILE A 379 -87.48 -51.07 9.77
C ILE A 379 -86.26 -50.41 9.13
N TRP A 380 -86.43 -49.73 7.99
CA TRP A 380 -85.33 -49.02 7.32
C TRP A 380 -84.69 -47.94 8.21
N LEU A 381 -85.50 -47.18 8.96
CA LEU A 381 -84.98 -46.20 9.93
C LEU A 381 -84.17 -46.86 11.06
N ASN A 382 -84.63 -48.00 11.59
CA ASN A 382 -83.90 -48.75 12.62
C ASN A 382 -82.58 -49.34 12.09
N GLU A 383 -82.56 -49.87 10.86
CA GLU A 383 -81.32 -50.35 10.21
C GLU A 383 -80.27 -49.24 10.10
N LYS A 384 -80.68 -48.01 9.74
CA LYS A 384 -79.78 -46.84 9.68
C LYS A 384 -79.38 -46.31 11.06
N GLU A 385 -80.26 -46.35 12.06
CA GLU A 385 -79.92 -46.06 13.46
C GLU A 385 -78.81 -47.00 13.94
N GLU A 386 -78.96 -48.31 13.74
CA GLU A 386 -78.00 -49.31 14.23
C GLU A 386 -76.61 -49.15 13.59
N GLU A 387 -76.52 -48.83 12.29
CA GLU A 387 -75.23 -48.58 11.63
C GLU A 387 -74.51 -47.34 12.19
N GLU A 388 -75.24 -46.24 12.45
CA GLU A 388 -74.64 -45.01 12.99
C GLU A 388 -74.31 -45.09 14.49
N VAL A 389 -75.18 -45.72 15.28
CA VAL A 389 -74.97 -45.92 16.73
C VAL A 389 -73.83 -46.91 17.00
N ALA A 390 -73.58 -47.87 16.10
CA ALA A 390 -72.45 -48.81 16.20
C ALA A 390 -71.10 -48.23 15.71
N TYR A 391 -71.08 -47.05 15.07
CA TYR A 391 -69.93 -46.57 14.31
C TYR A 391 -68.69 -46.21 15.16
N ASP A 392 -67.48 -46.32 14.59
CA ASP A 392 -66.23 -46.03 15.29
C ASP A 392 -65.76 -44.58 15.17
N TRP A 393 -66.03 -43.81 16.22
CA TRP A 393 -65.53 -42.45 16.39
C TRP A 393 -64.24 -42.38 17.23
N SER A 394 -63.62 -43.51 17.60
CA SER A 394 -62.37 -43.56 18.37
C SER A 394 -61.12 -43.34 17.51
N GLU A 395 -59.96 -43.23 18.17
CA GLU A 395 -58.64 -43.02 17.55
C GLU A 395 -58.21 -44.12 16.58
N ARG A 396 -58.86 -45.30 16.65
CA ARG A 396 -58.54 -46.46 15.81
C ARG A 396 -59.03 -46.33 14.37
N ASN A 397 -60.09 -45.55 14.16
CA ASN A 397 -60.71 -45.39 12.85
C ASN A 397 -60.29 -44.07 12.19
N SER A 398 -59.11 -44.09 11.57
CA SER A 398 -58.55 -42.91 10.89
C SER A 398 -59.20 -42.58 9.54
N ASN A 399 -60.05 -43.45 8.98
CA ASN A 399 -60.65 -43.23 7.66
C ASN A 399 -61.94 -42.40 7.71
N ILE A 400 -61.84 -41.20 8.29
CA ILE A 400 -62.93 -40.23 8.39
C ILE A 400 -63.41 -39.77 7.01
N SER A 401 -62.51 -39.72 6.01
CA SER A 401 -62.86 -39.39 4.62
C SER A 401 -63.91 -40.34 4.04
N ARG A 402 -63.73 -41.66 4.18
CA ARG A 402 -64.71 -42.65 3.73
C ARG A 402 -66.04 -42.54 4.49
N LYS A 403 -66.02 -42.17 5.77
CA LYS A 403 -67.27 -41.94 6.54
C LYS A 403 -67.98 -40.68 6.08
N LYS A 404 -67.25 -39.62 5.74
CA LYS A 404 -67.80 -38.39 5.15
C LYS A 404 -68.46 -38.65 3.80
N GLU A 405 -67.84 -39.47 2.94
CA GLU A 405 -68.40 -39.92 1.67
C GLU A 405 -69.68 -40.76 1.87
N TYR A 406 -69.64 -41.76 2.77
CA TYR A 406 -70.83 -42.55 3.15
C TYR A 406 -71.95 -41.65 3.68
N HIS A 407 -71.64 -40.72 4.58
CA HIS A 407 -72.65 -39.87 5.21
C HIS A 407 -73.29 -38.91 4.20
N ALA A 408 -72.52 -38.42 3.22
CA ALA A 408 -73.04 -37.66 2.09
C ALA A 408 -73.88 -38.49 1.09
N GLU A 409 -73.87 -39.83 1.17
CA GLU A 409 -74.86 -40.71 0.52
C GLU A 409 -76.08 -40.91 1.42
N LEU A 410 -75.89 -41.21 2.71
CA LEU A 410 -76.99 -41.36 3.67
C LEU A 410 -77.90 -40.13 3.74
N MET A 411 -77.34 -38.92 3.73
CA MET A 411 -78.16 -37.69 3.68
C MET A 411 -79.00 -37.61 2.38
N ARG A 412 -78.47 -38.03 1.23
CA ARG A 412 -79.22 -38.10 -0.03
C ARG A 412 -80.26 -39.22 -0.05
N GLU A 413 -80.03 -40.33 0.66
CA GLU A 413 -81.07 -41.35 0.90
C GLU A 413 -82.19 -40.80 1.80
N LEU A 414 -81.84 -40.04 2.86
CA LEU A 414 -82.79 -39.42 3.77
C LEU A 414 -83.64 -38.34 3.07
N ASP A 415 -83.03 -37.47 2.25
CA ASP A 415 -83.76 -36.48 1.44
C ASP A 415 -84.86 -37.13 0.58
N GLN A 416 -84.56 -38.30 -0.03
CA GLN A 416 -85.53 -39.07 -0.83
C GLN A 416 -86.59 -39.79 0.03
N LYS A 417 -86.23 -40.17 1.26
CA LYS A 417 -87.11 -40.86 2.20
C LYS A 417 -88.05 -39.91 2.94
N GLU A 418 -87.71 -38.64 3.08
CA GLU A 418 -88.57 -37.65 3.74
C GLU A 418 -89.94 -37.56 3.07
N ASP A 419 -90.00 -37.50 1.73
CA ASP A 419 -91.27 -37.43 0.99
C ASP A 419 -92.11 -38.71 1.10
N ILE A 420 -91.46 -39.87 1.20
CA ILE A 420 -92.15 -41.16 1.43
C ILE A 420 -92.75 -41.18 2.85
N ILE A 421 -91.99 -40.74 3.85
CA ILE A 421 -92.42 -40.69 5.26
C ILE A 421 -93.53 -39.66 5.45
N LYS A 422 -93.45 -38.47 4.83
CA LYS A 422 -94.55 -37.49 4.79
C LYS A 422 -95.81 -38.13 4.21
N SER A 423 -95.74 -38.77 3.04
CA SER A 423 -96.90 -39.40 2.41
C SER A 423 -97.55 -40.49 3.27
N VAL A 424 -96.76 -41.28 4.01
CA VAL A 424 -97.31 -42.29 4.95
C VAL A 424 -97.95 -41.62 6.19
N GLN A 425 -97.41 -40.50 6.69
CA GLN A 425 -98.05 -39.72 7.75
C GLN A 425 -99.35 -39.03 7.28
N GLU A 426 -99.41 -38.53 6.04
CA GLU A 426 -100.62 -37.96 5.43
C GLU A 426 -101.73 -39.02 5.31
N ILE A 427 -101.39 -40.26 4.92
CA ILE A 427 -102.33 -41.39 4.91
C ILE A 427 -102.87 -41.66 6.32
N ALA A 428 -102.02 -41.64 7.36
CA ALA A 428 -102.46 -41.78 8.74
C ALA A 428 -103.42 -40.66 9.15
N GLU A 429 -103.13 -39.41 8.80
CA GLU A 429 -103.98 -38.26 9.10
C GLU A 429 -105.33 -38.34 8.38
N GLN A 430 -105.37 -38.75 7.11
CA GLN A 430 -106.62 -38.99 6.40
C GLN A 430 -107.47 -40.05 7.09
N LEU A 431 -106.91 -41.21 7.46
CA LEU A 431 -107.64 -42.26 8.17
C LEU A 431 -108.16 -41.80 9.54
N LEU A 432 -107.42 -40.94 10.24
CA LEU A 432 -107.84 -40.33 11.51
C LEU A 432 -108.95 -39.29 11.34
N LEU A 433 -108.97 -38.55 10.23
CA LEU A 433 -110.06 -37.64 9.84
C LEU A 433 -111.32 -38.38 9.39
N GLU A 434 -111.17 -39.52 8.72
CA GLU A 434 -112.28 -40.43 8.35
C GLU A 434 -112.86 -41.18 9.56
N ASN A 435 -112.33 -40.96 10.78
CA ASN A 435 -112.72 -41.63 12.02
C ASN A 435 -112.58 -43.17 11.94
N HIS A 436 -111.47 -43.63 11.37
CA HIS A 436 -111.18 -45.06 11.24
C HIS A 436 -111.18 -45.76 12.62
N PRO A 437 -111.86 -46.91 12.77
CA PRO A 437 -112.07 -47.56 14.07
C PRO A 437 -110.78 -48.04 14.75
N ALA A 438 -109.72 -48.35 13.99
CA ALA A 438 -108.42 -48.74 14.52
C ALA A 438 -107.53 -47.54 14.94
N ARG A 439 -108.17 -46.45 15.41
CA ARG A 439 -107.55 -45.15 15.72
C ARG A 439 -106.25 -45.27 16.51
N LEU A 440 -106.27 -46.05 17.60
CA LEU A 440 -105.12 -46.18 18.51
C LEU A 440 -103.88 -46.76 17.81
N THR A 441 -104.07 -47.76 16.95
CA THR A 441 -102.98 -48.37 16.16
C THR A 441 -102.40 -47.36 15.17
N ILE A 442 -103.25 -46.56 14.52
CA ILE A 442 -102.83 -45.52 13.56
C ILE A 442 -102.08 -44.38 14.26
N GLU A 443 -102.58 -43.91 15.42
CA GLU A 443 -101.91 -42.88 16.23
C GLU A 443 -100.56 -43.38 16.76
N ALA A 444 -100.46 -44.64 17.21
CA ALA A 444 -99.22 -45.24 17.67
C ALA A 444 -98.16 -45.35 16.56
N TYR A 445 -98.53 -45.85 15.38
CA TYR A 445 -97.61 -45.95 14.24
C TYR A 445 -97.18 -44.57 13.72
N ARG A 446 -98.10 -43.59 13.61
CA ARG A 446 -97.75 -42.20 13.22
C ARG A 446 -96.80 -41.56 14.24
N ALA A 447 -97.04 -41.75 15.54
CA ALA A 447 -96.16 -41.25 16.59
C ALA A 447 -94.78 -41.92 16.54
N ALA A 448 -94.71 -43.24 16.35
CA ALA A 448 -93.45 -43.97 16.19
C ALA A 448 -92.64 -43.48 14.99
N MET A 449 -93.27 -43.30 13.82
CA MET A 449 -92.62 -42.76 12.63
C MET A 449 -92.07 -41.35 12.87
N GLN A 450 -92.86 -40.46 13.48
CA GLN A 450 -92.40 -39.10 13.77
C GLN A 450 -91.27 -39.06 14.79
N THR A 451 -91.29 -39.95 15.80
CA THR A 451 -90.19 -40.08 16.77
C THR A 451 -88.92 -40.59 16.10
N GLN A 452 -88.99 -41.66 15.31
CA GLN A 452 -87.81 -42.22 14.64
C GLN A 452 -87.25 -41.31 13.54
N TRP A 453 -88.11 -40.60 12.79
CA TRP A 453 -87.67 -39.58 11.85
C TRP A 453 -86.96 -38.42 12.54
N SER A 454 -87.51 -37.93 13.65
CA SER A 454 -86.84 -36.90 14.46
C SER A 454 -85.53 -37.39 15.07
N TRP A 455 -85.39 -38.70 15.33
CA TRP A 455 -84.22 -39.29 15.96
C TRP A 455 -83.06 -39.49 14.98
N ILE A 456 -83.31 -40.05 13.78
CA ILE A 456 -82.25 -40.24 12.78
C ILE A 456 -81.61 -38.91 12.38
N LEU A 457 -82.38 -37.81 12.32
CA LEU A 457 -81.85 -36.47 12.04
C LEU A 457 -80.93 -35.93 13.17
N GLN A 458 -81.23 -36.25 14.45
CA GLN A 458 -80.32 -35.92 15.56
C GLN A 458 -79.04 -36.76 15.52
N LEU A 459 -79.13 -38.04 15.11
CA LEU A 459 -77.96 -38.89 14.87
C LEU A 459 -77.10 -38.33 13.73
N CYS A 460 -77.69 -37.93 12.60
CA CYS A 460 -76.97 -37.32 11.49
C CYS A 460 -76.22 -36.06 11.92
N HIS A 461 -76.84 -35.17 12.70
CA HIS A 461 -76.16 -33.99 13.24
C HIS A 461 -74.96 -34.36 14.14
N CYS A 462 -75.05 -35.44 14.92
CA CYS A 462 -73.92 -35.95 15.68
C CYS A 462 -72.80 -36.46 14.77
N VAL A 463 -73.14 -37.20 13.71
CA VAL A 463 -72.21 -37.75 12.72
C VAL A 463 -71.45 -36.63 11.99
N GLU A 464 -72.12 -35.55 11.58
CA GLU A 464 -71.45 -34.36 11.01
C GLU A 464 -70.43 -33.75 11.96
N GLN A 465 -70.78 -33.58 13.24
CA GLN A 465 -69.89 -33.01 14.24
C GLN A 465 -68.68 -33.93 14.51
N HIS A 466 -68.87 -35.25 14.61
CA HIS A 466 -67.76 -36.19 14.77
C HIS A 466 -66.86 -36.23 13.53
N ILE A 467 -67.40 -36.16 12.30
CA ILE A 467 -66.59 -36.05 11.08
C ILE A 467 -65.68 -34.82 11.17
N LYS A 468 -66.25 -33.66 11.53
CA LYS A 468 -65.54 -32.39 11.66
C LYS A 468 -64.46 -32.43 12.75
N GLU A 469 -64.79 -32.89 13.94
CA GLU A 469 -63.86 -32.92 15.08
C GLU A 469 -62.77 -34.00 14.91
N ASN A 470 -63.10 -35.18 14.39
CA ASN A 470 -62.13 -36.23 14.13
C ASN A 470 -61.20 -35.88 12.95
N SER A 471 -61.69 -35.21 11.90
CA SER A 471 -60.81 -34.68 10.84
C SER A 471 -59.76 -33.73 11.43
N ALA A 472 -60.17 -32.74 12.24
CA ALA A 472 -59.25 -31.81 12.88
C ALA A 472 -58.25 -32.50 13.83
N TYR A 473 -58.67 -33.56 14.53
CA TYR A 473 -57.80 -34.40 15.36
C TYR A 473 -56.70 -35.09 14.53
N PHE A 474 -57.07 -35.81 13.46
CA PHE A 474 -56.11 -36.56 12.66
C PHE A 474 -55.19 -35.65 11.83
N GLU A 475 -55.71 -34.53 11.32
CA GLU A 475 -54.92 -33.46 10.68
C GLU A 475 -53.85 -32.93 11.64
N PHE A 476 -54.24 -32.48 12.84
CA PHE A 476 -53.30 -31.96 13.83
C PHE A 476 -52.18 -32.96 14.18
N PHE A 477 -52.50 -34.24 14.39
CA PHE A 477 -51.49 -35.25 14.73
C PHE A 477 -50.62 -35.66 13.52
N SER A 478 -51.09 -35.48 12.28
CA SER A 478 -50.27 -35.61 11.08
C SER A 478 -49.26 -34.46 10.99
N ASP A 479 -49.74 -33.22 11.06
CA ASP A 479 -48.92 -32.01 10.96
C ASP A 479 -47.88 -31.91 12.10
N ALA A 480 -48.28 -32.31 13.31
CA ALA A 480 -47.38 -32.38 14.47
C ALA A 480 -46.27 -33.43 14.27
N LYS A 481 -46.54 -34.53 13.57
CA LYS A 481 -45.50 -35.51 13.21
C LYS A 481 -44.55 -34.92 12.16
N GLU A 482 -45.09 -34.32 11.10
CA GLU A 482 -44.28 -33.68 10.06
C GLU A 482 -43.36 -32.60 10.65
N ALA A 483 -43.87 -31.77 11.57
CA ALA A 483 -43.06 -30.80 12.30
C ALA A 483 -41.97 -31.43 13.18
N THR A 484 -42.28 -32.54 13.85
CA THR A 484 -41.29 -33.29 14.65
C THR A 484 -40.15 -33.84 13.76
N ASP A 485 -40.50 -34.42 12.62
CA ASP A 485 -39.53 -35.01 11.68
C ASP A 485 -38.72 -33.92 10.94
N TYR A 486 -39.35 -32.80 10.54
CA TYR A 486 -38.68 -31.64 9.93
C TYR A 486 -37.64 -31.01 10.88
N LEU A 487 -38.05 -30.66 12.11
CA LEU A 487 -37.14 -30.02 13.08
C LEU A 487 -35.98 -30.94 13.47
N LYS A 488 -36.21 -32.26 13.54
CA LYS A 488 -35.16 -33.25 13.76
C LYS A 488 -34.15 -33.28 12.61
N ASN A 489 -34.63 -33.32 11.36
CA ASN A 489 -33.76 -33.33 10.19
C ASN A 489 -32.93 -32.03 10.07
N LEU A 490 -33.55 -30.89 10.36
CA LEU A 490 -32.88 -29.58 10.37
C LEU A 490 -31.80 -29.51 11.46
N LYS A 491 -32.07 -30.04 12.67
CA LYS A 491 -31.07 -30.17 13.74
C LYS A 491 -29.85 -30.98 13.29
N ASP A 492 -30.08 -32.16 12.71
CA ASP A 492 -29.02 -33.06 12.27
C ASP A 492 -28.24 -32.49 11.08
N ALA A 493 -28.85 -31.66 10.24
CA ALA A 493 -28.18 -30.92 9.18
C ALA A 493 -27.25 -29.84 9.73
N ILE A 494 -27.76 -28.94 10.59
CA ILE A 494 -26.99 -27.86 11.23
C ILE A 494 -25.76 -28.43 11.95
N TYR A 495 -25.96 -29.44 12.81
CA TYR A 495 -24.88 -30.05 13.59
C TYR A 495 -23.77 -30.68 12.73
N ARG A 496 -24.11 -31.23 11.56
CA ARG A 496 -23.13 -31.85 10.64
C ARG A 496 -22.43 -30.84 9.73
N LYS A 497 -23.11 -29.75 9.36
CA LYS A 497 -22.65 -28.79 8.36
C LYS A 497 -21.84 -27.64 8.96
N TYR A 498 -22.25 -27.15 10.13
CA TYR A 498 -21.74 -25.92 10.75
C TYR A 498 -20.85 -26.15 12.00
N SER A 499 -20.38 -27.38 12.20
CA SER A 499 -19.31 -27.68 13.17
C SER A 499 -17.99 -27.10 12.66
N CYS A 500 -17.32 -26.29 13.48
CA CYS A 500 -16.06 -25.62 13.16
C CYS A 500 -15.04 -25.72 14.32
N ASP A 501 -13.77 -25.48 14.00
CA ASP A 501 -12.65 -25.43 14.94
C ASP A 501 -11.63 -24.38 14.48
N ARG A 502 -10.60 -24.11 15.30
CA ARG A 502 -9.51 -23.15 14.97
C ARG A 502 -8.55 -23.65 13.87
N ASN A 503 -8.82 -24.81 13.28
CA ASN A 503 -8.05 -25.44 12.20
C ASN A 503 -8.82 -25.45 10.86
N SER A 504 -10.06 -24.96 10.86
CA SER A 504 -10.93 -24.89 9.70
C SER A 504 -10.47 -23.79 8.72
N SER A 505 -10.66 -24.01 7.42
CA SER A 505 -10.24 -23.04 6.40
C SER A 505 -11.14 -21.79 6.41
N ILE A 506 -10.53 -20.60 6.49
CA ILE A 506 -11.25 -19.31 6.55
C ILE A 506 -12.31 -19.18 5.44
N HIS A 507 -11.95 -19.36 4.17
CA HIS A 507 -12.90 -19.22 3.05
C HIS A 507 -14.09 -20.19 3.14
N LYS A 508 -13.85 -21.42 3.62
CA LYS A 508 -14.92 -22.39 3.85
C LYS A 508 -15.84 -21.96 5.00
N LEU A 509 -15.30 -21.29 6.02
CA LEU A 509 -16.11 -20.73 7.11
C LEU A 509 -16.89 -19.50 6.65
N GLU A 510 -16.32 -18.64 5.80
CA GLU A 510 -17.02 -17.50 5.19
C GLU A 510 -18.25 -17.97 4.39
N ASP A 511 -18.06 -18.95 3.49
CA ASP A 511 -19.15 -19.59 2.75
C ASP A 511 -20.21 -20.18 3.72
N LEU A 512 -19.81 -20.94 4.73
CA LEU A 512 -20.72 -21.58 5.69
C LEU A 512 -21.47 -20.59 6.59
N VAL A 513 -20.85 -19.46 6.98
CA VAL A 513 -21.53 -18.38 7.72
C VAL A 513 -22.62 -17.78 6.85
N GLN A 514 -22.35 -17.52 5.58
CA GLN A 514 -23.35 -16.98 4.65
C GLN A 514 -24.45 -18.00 4.32
N GLU A 515 -24.11 -19.26 4.06
CA GLU A 515 -25.09 -20.34 3.84
C GLU A 515 -26.00 -20.52 5.06
N SER A 516 -25.48 -20.43 6.29
CA SER A 516 -26.27 -20.61 7.51
C SER A 516 -27.40 -19.58 7.70
N MET A 517 -27.39 -18.48 6.96
CA MET A 517 -28.50 -17.52 6.92
C MET A 517 -29.72 -18.06 6.18
N GLU A 518 -29.59 -19.09 5.35
CA GLU A 518 -30.72 -19.78 4.72
C GLU A 518 -31.48 -20.64 5.73
N GLU A 519 -30.81 -21.41 6.60
CA GLU A 519 -31.49 -22.10 7.71
C GLU A 519 -32.11 -21.12 8.72
N LYS A 520 -31.52 -19.93 8.91
CA LYS A 520 -32.11 -18.86 9.72
C LYS A 520 -33.47 -18.43 9.18
N GLU A 521 -33.56 -18.16 7.88
CA GLU A 521 -34.80 -17.73 7.23
C GLU A 521 -35.85 -18.86 7.23
N GLN A 522 -35.43 -20.12 7.00
CA GLN A 522 -36.30 -21.28 7.15
C GLN A 522 -36.88 -21.37 8.58
N LEU A 523 -36.07 -21.20 9.62
CA LEU A 523 -36.52 -21.18 11.02
C LEU A 523 -37.49 -20.02 11.30
N LEU A 524 -37.22 -18.82 10.78
CA LEU A 524 -38.10 -17.65 10.94
C LEU A 524 -39.47 -17.87 10.30
N GLN A 525 -39.53 -18.47 9.11
CA GLN A 525 -40.78 -18.84 8.45
C GLN A 525 -41.51 -19.96 9.23
N TYR A 526 -40.79 -21.02 9.62
CA TYR A 526 -41.37 -22.18 10.30
C TYR A 526 -41.93 -21.89 11.71
N LYS A 527 -41.46 -20.81 12.35
CA LYS A 527 -42.03 -20.28 13.60
C LYS A 527 -43.55 -20.09 13.54
N SER A 528 -44.09 -19.72 12.37
CA SER A 528 -45.54 -19.56 12.16
C SER A 528 -46.30 -20.89 12.22
N THR A 529 -45.74 -21.95 11.63
CA THR A 529 -46.26 -23.33 11.68
C THR A 529 -46.30 -23.86 13.11
N VAL A 530 -45.23 -23.65 13.88
CA VAL A 530 -45.15 -24.05 15.30
C VAL A 530 -46.21 -23.31 16.13
N ALA A 531 -46.34 -21.99 15.96
CA ALA A 531 -47.38 -21.21 16.65
C ALA A 531 -48.80 -21.65 16.27
N SER A 532 -49.03 -22.02 15.00
CA SER A 532 -50.31 -22.57 14.53
C SER A 532 -50.64 -23.93 15.18
N LEU A 533 -49.65 -24.82 15.35
CA LEU A 533 -49.81 -26.08 16.07
C LEU A 533 -50.14 -25.86 17.55
N VAL A 534 -49.40 -24.98 18.25
CA VAL A 534 -49.67 -24.61 19.66
C VAL A 534 -51.03 -23.93 19.82
N GLY A 535 -51.51 -23.22 18.80
CA GLY A 535 -52.87 -22.69 18.71
C GLY A 535 -53.92 -23.80 18.59
N ARG A 536 -53.84 -24.60 17.51
CA ARG A 536 -54.81 -25.68 17.22
C ARG A 536 -54.92 -26.71 18.34
N ALA A 537 -53.81 -27.09 18.97
CA ALA A 537 -53.76 -28.09 20.05
C ALA A 537 -54.78 -27.85 21.19
N LYS A 538 -55.09 -26.58 21.47
CA LYS A 538 -56.04 -26.17 22.53
C LYS A 538 -57.50 -26.50 22.21
N ALA A 539 -57.83 -26.70 20.93
CA ALA A 539 -59.17 -27.00 20.43
C ALA A 539 -59.36 -28.48 20.02
N ILE A 540 -58.32 -29.32 20.13
CA ILE A 540 -58.39 -30.73 19.75
C ILE A 540 -59.17 -31.54 20.82
N ILE A 541 -60.15 -32.32 20.38
CA ILE A 541 -60.97 -33.20 21.22
C ILE A 541 -60.22 -34.48 21.64
N GLN A 542 -60.85 -35.31 22.48
CA GLN A 542 -60.24 -36.52 23.03
C GLN A 542 -60.88 -37.80 22.47
N LEU A 543 -60.25 -38.44 21.47
CA LEU A 543 -60.76 -39.68 20.89
C LEU A 543 -60.49 -40.93 21.76
N LYS A 544 -59.34 -40.97 22.47
CA LYS A 544 -58.91 -42.14 23.25
C LYS A 544 -59.94 -42.64 24.29
N PRO A 545 -60.63 -41.78 25.07
CA PRO A 545 -61.67 -42.24 26.00
C PRO A 545 -62.86 -42.94 25.35
N ARG A 546 -63.05 -42.82 24.02
CA ARG A 546 -64.16 -43.48 23.30
C ARG A 546 -63.94 -44.97 23.08
N ASN A 547 -62.69 -45.42 23.10
CA ASN A 547 -62.29 -46.81 22.92
C ASN A 547 -62.40 -47.57 24.26
N PRO A 548 -63.21 -48.65 24.37
CA PRO A 548 -63.36 -49.41 25.63
C PRO A 548 -62.06 -50.04 26.16
N GLU A 549 -61.05 -50.26 25.30
CA GLU A 549 -59.73 -50.74 25.73
C GLU A 549 -58.89 -49.65 26.44
N ASN A 550 -59.34 -48.40 26.45
CA ASN A 550 -58.81 -47.31 27.29
C ASN A 550 -59.74 -47.11 28.51
N PRO A 551 -59.61 -47.90 29.59
CA PRO A 551 -60.49 -47.80 30.75
C PRO A 551 -60.33 -46.47 31.48
N LEU A 552 -61.47 -45.90 31.89
CA LEU A 552 -61.54 -44.62 32.58
C LEU A 552 -60.91 -44.72 33.98
N LYS A 553 -59.85 -43.94 34.23
CA LYS A 553 -59.18 -43.87 35.55
C LYS A 553 -59.95 -43.01 36.57
N ALA A 554 -60.83 -42.15 36.07
CA ALA A 554 -61.80 -41.34 36.79
C ALA A 554 -62.91 -40.96 35.78
N SER A 555 -64.07 -40.54 36.27
CA SER A 555 -65.15 -40.03 35.41
C SER A 555 -64.70 -38.78 34.63
N ILE A 556 -65.12 -38.67 33.36
CA ILE A 556 -64.64 -37.62 32.44
C ILE A 556 -65.83 -36.74 32.02
N PRO A 557 -65.70 -35.39 31.99
CA PRO A 557 -66.73 -34.54 31.40
C PRO A 557 -66.87 -34.81 29.90
N ILE A 558 -68.11 -34.92 29.44
CA ILE A 558 -68.48 -35.09 28.04
C ILE A 558 -69.59 -34.09 27.69
N LYS A 559 -69.70 -33.72 26.42
CA LYS A 559 -70.66 -32.69 25.99
C LYS A 559 -71.65 -33.25 24.98
N ALA A 560 -72.94 -33.04 25.23
CA ALA A 560 -74.02 -33.48 24.35
C ALA A 560 -74.04 -32.68 23.02
N ILE A 561 -74.19 -33.38 21.90
CA ILE A 561 -74.24 -32.82 20.54
C ILE A 561 -75.68 -32.64 20.05
N CYS A 562 -76.60 -33.47 20.55
CA CYS A 562 -78.02 -33.50 20.23
C CYS A 562 -78.89 -33.52 21.49
N ASP A 563 -80.20 -33.32 21.31
CA ASP A 563 -81.19 -33.63 22.33
C ASP A 563 -81.42 -35.15 22.42
N TYR A 564 -81.46 -35.71 23.63
CA TYR A 564 -81.78 -37.12 23.88
C TYR A 564 -82.77 -37.27 25.04
N ARG A 565 -83.80 -38.10 24.87
CA ARG A 565 -84.80 -38.35 25.91
C ARG A 565 -85.27 -39.81 25.92
N GLN A 566 -85.05 -40.45 27.06
CA GLN A 566 -85.62 -41.75 27.42
C GLN A 566 -86.41 -41.60 28.75
N ILE A 567 -87.07 -42.65 29.21
CA ILE A 567 -87.86 -42.64 30.47
C ILE A 567 -86.95 -42.33 31.69
N GLU A 568 -85.69 -42.75 31.64
CA GLU A 568 -84.72 -42.65 32.75
C GLU A 568 -83.94 -41.32 32.76
N ILE A 569 -83.76 -40.70 31.59
CA ILE A 569 -82.84 -39.57 31.40
C ILE A 569 -83.33 -38.62 30.30
N THR A 570 -83.12 -37.32 30.52
CA THR A 570 -83.26 -36.28 29.49
C THR A 570 -81.97 -35.47 29.49
N ILE A 571 -81.44 -35.23 28.29
CA ILE A 571 -80.21 -34.50 28.01
C ILE A 571 -80.52 -33.56 26.86
N TYR A 572 -80.17 -32.28 27.01
CA TYR A 572 -80.30 -31.28 25.97
C TYR A 572 -78.99 -31.12 25.21
N LYS A 573 -79.09 -30.67 23.97
CA LYS A 573 -77.93 -30.25 23.19
C LYS A 573 -77.09 -29.22 23.97
N ASP A 574 -75.77 -29.38 23.85
CA ASP A 574 -74.74 -28.61 24.57
C ASP A 574 -74.63 -28.87 26.09
N ASP A 575 -75.42 -29.76 26.71
CA ASP A 575 -75.28 -30.15 28.13
C ASP A 575 -73.90 -30.75 28.46
N GLU A 576 -73.29 -30.31 29.57
CA GLU A 576 -72.10 -30.93 30.17
C GLU A 576 -72.50 -32.11 31.06
N CYS A 577 -72.36 -33.32 30.52
CA CYS A 577 -72.64 -34.59 31.21
C CYS A 577 -71.35 -35.23 31.73
N VAL A 578 -71.47 -36.26 32.57
CA VAL A 578 -70.31 -37.00 33.09
C VAL A 578 -70.33 -38.45 32.59
N LEU A 579 -69.24 -38.86 31.94
CA LEU A 579 -69.00 -40.24 31.52
C LEU A 579 -68.60 -41.10 32.73
N ALA A 580 -69.50 -41.98 33.16
CA ALA A 580 -69.28 -42.91 34.26
C ALA A 580 -68.66 -44.25 33.80
N SER A 581 -69.02 -44.73 32.61
CA SER A 581 -68.39 -45.91 31.99
C SER A 581 -68.46 -45.93 30.46
N ASN A 582 -67.33 -46.28 29.85
CA ASN A 582 -67.15 -46.56 28.42
C ASN A 582 -67.06 -48.07 28.09
N SER A 583 -67.41 -48.97 29.02
CA SER A 583 -67.25 -50.43 28.84
C SER A 583 -68.06 -50.99 27.67
N HIS A 584 -69.15 -50.32 27.28
CA HIS A 584 -69.87 -50.58 26.05
C HIS A 584 -69.52 -49.51 25.00
N ARG A 585 -69.41 -49.94 23.74
CA ARG A 585 -68.87 -49.13 22.66
C ARG A 585 -69.90 -48.16 22.04
N ALA A 586 -71.09 -48.70 21.75
CA ALA A 586 -72.20 -47.99 21.09
C ALA A 586 -73.10 -47.20 22.06
N LYS A 587 -73.10 -47.55 23.34
CA LYS A 587 -73.85 -46.87 24.42
C LYS A 587 -72.96 -46.73 25.65
N TRP A 588 -72.99 -45.59 26.32
CA TRP A 588 -72.18 -45.29 27.50
C TRP A 588 -73.05 -45.11 28.74
N LYS A 589 -72.48 -45.38 29.91
CA LYS A 589 -73.11 -45.03 31.19
C LYS A 589 -72.81 -43.56 31.48
N VAL A 590 -73.84 -42.72 31.43
CA VAL A 590 -73.73 -41.26 31.50
C VAL A 590 -74.59 -40.72 32.63
N ILE A 591 -74.05 -39.75 33.38
CA ILE A 591 -74.77 -38.99 34.40
C ILE A 591 -75.11 -37.61 33.78
N SER A 592 -76.39 -37.24 33.80
CA SER A 592 -76.89 -35.95 33.32
C SER A 592 -76.56 -34.79 34.28
N PRO A 593 -76.73 -33.51 33.86
CA PRO A 593 -76.59 -32.36 34.77
C PRO A 593 -77.56 -32.39 35.96
N THR A 594 -78.68 -33.11 35.83
CA THR A 594 -79.68 -33.33 36.88
C THR A 594 -79.33 -34.49 37.84
N GLY A 595 -78.25 -35.23 37.59
CA GLY A 595 -77.79 -36.34 38.43
C GLY A 595 -78.40 -37.71 38.11
N ASN A 596 -79.25 -37.82 37.08
CA ASN A 596 -79.78 -39.12 36.63
C ASN A 596 -78.70 -39.89 35.86
N GLU A 597 -78.59 -41.19 36.07
CA GLU A 597 -77.62 -42.06 35.41
C GLU A 597 -78.32 -43.10 34.53
N ALA A 598 -77.95 -43.19 33.24
CA ALA A 598 -78.55 -44.12 32.28
C ALA A 598 -77.57 -44.55 31.17
N MET A 599 -78.00 -45.48 30.29
CA MET A 599 -77.22 -45.99 29.16
C MET A 599 -77.60 -45.29 27.85
N VAL A 600 -76.88 -44.22 27.49
CA VAL A 600 -77.18 -43.34 26.33
C VAL A 600 -76.25 -43.66 25.14
N PRO A 601 -76.69 -43.59 23.87
CA PRO A 601 -75.82 -43.79 22.71
C PRO A 601 -74.56 -42.92 22.73
N SER A 602 -73.39 -43.53 22.49
CA SER A 602 -72.09 -42.84 22.61
C SER A 602 -71.88 -41.77 21.54
N VAL A 603 -72.55 -41.93 20.39
CA VAL A 603 -72.59 -40.97 19.29
C VAL A 603 -73.18 -39.61 19.70
N CYS A 604 -74.06 -39.56 20.71
CA CYS A 604 -74.67 -38.31 21.19
C CYS A 604 -73.69 -37.33 21.86
N PHE A 605 -72.46 -37.74 22.18
CA PHE A 605 -71.53 -36.94 22.97
C PHE A 605 -70.17 -36.81 22.30
N THR A 606 -69.54 -35.64 22.42
CA THR A 606 -68.09 -35.47 22.23
C THR A 606 -67.36 -35.46 23.57
N VAL A 607 -66.06 -35.73 23.56
CA VAL A 607 -65.19 -35.60 24.74
C VAL A 607 -64.33 -34.35 24.54
N PRO A 608 -64.72 -33.20 25.14
CA PRO A 608 -64.23 -31.89 24.75
C PRO A 608 -62.72 -31.68 25.05
N PRO A 609 -62.11 -30.61 24.49
CA PRO A 609 -60.78 -30.17 24.89
C PRO A 609 -60.76 -29.73 26.37
N PRO A 610 -59.59 -29.66 27.03
CA PRO A 610 -58.25 -29.78 26.47
C PRO A 610 -57.75 -31.24 26.34
N ASN A 611 -57.37 -31.64 25.13
CA ASN A 611 -56.60 -32.87 24.92
C ASN A 611 -55.14 -32.68 25.39
N LYS A 612 -54.78 -33.37 26.48
CA LYS A 612 -53.43 -33.28 27.08
C LYS A 612 -52.32 -33.72 26.14
N GLU A 613 -52.52 -34.81 25.39
CA GLU A 613 -51.52 -35.36 24.48
C GLU A 613 -51.25 -34.44 23.28
N ALA A 614 -52.29 -33.73 22.81
CA ALA A 614 -52.14 -32.71 21.78
C ALA A 614 -51.31 -31.51 22.28
N ILE A 615 -51.62 -31.01 23.47
CA ILE A 615 -50.89 -29.90 24.11
C ILE A 615 -49.45 -30.29 24.44
N GLU A 616 -49.22 -31.45 25.07
CA GLU A 616 -47.87 -31.96 25.37
C GLU A 616 -47.04 -32.19 24.10
N THR A 617 -47.67 -32.61 23.00
CA THR A 617 -47.00 -32.76 21.70
C THR A 617 -46.65 -31.41 21.07
N ALA A 618 -47.57 -30.44 21.08
CA ALA A 618 -47.29 -29.11 20.56
C ALA A 618 -46.19 -28.39 21.37
N ASN A 619 -46.25 -28.45 22.71
CA ASN A 619 -45.21 -27.90 23.59
C ASN A 619 -43.83 -28.56 23.36
N ARG A 620 -43.80 -29.87 23.08
CA ARG A 620 -42.57 -30.59 22.73
C ARG A 620 -41.99 -30.13 21.40
N ILE A 621 -42.83 -29.88 20.40
CA ILE A 621 -42.44 -29.34 19.09
C ILE A 621 -41.92 -27.89 19.23
N GLU A 622 -42.58 -27.07 20.05
CA GLU A 622 -42.12 -25.72 20.36
C GLU A 622 -40.74 -25.73 21.06
N GLN A 623 -40.55 -26.58 22.08
CA GLN A 623 -39.25 -26.75 22.73
C GLN A 623 -38.18 -27.28 21.75
N GLN A 624 -38.53 -28.21 20.85
CA GLN A 624 -37.63 -28.66 19.80
C GLN A 624 -37.23 -27.52 18.85
N PHE A 625 -38.18 -26.68 18.44
CA PHE A 625 -37.90 -25.50 17.62
C PHE A 625 -36.94 -24.52 18.32
N GLN A 626 -37.18 -24.19 19.59
CA GLN A 626 -36.27 -23.33 20.37
C GLN A 626 -34.87 -23.95 20.50
N ASN A 627 -34.77 -25.28 20.71
CA ASN A 627 -33.49 -25.97 20.80
C ASN A 627 -32.72 -25.97 19.45
N VAL A 628 -33.42 -26.03 18.30
CA VAL A 628 -32.77 -25.93 16.98
C VAL A 628 -32.38 -24.49 16.67
N LEU A 629 -33.19 -23.50 17.05
CA LEU A 629 -32.87 -22.09 16.90
C LEU A 629 -31.65 -21.68 17.75
N ALA A 630 -31.54 -22.20 18.98
CA ALA A 630 -30.37 -22.01 19.84
C ALA A 630 -29.13 -22.69 19.24
N LEU A 631 -29.23 -23.94 18.77
CA LEU A 631 -28.12 -24.65 18.11
C LEU A 631 -27.66 -23.93 16.83
N TRP A 632 -28.59 -23.40 16.04
CA TRP A 632 -28.28 -22.56 14.87
C TRP A 632 -27.48 -21.32 15.29
N HIS A 633 -27.95 -20.58 16.31
CA HIS A 633 -27.30 -19.36 16.80
C HIS A 633 -25.88 -19.65 17.30
N GLU A 634 -25.74 -20.66 18.17
CA GLU A 634 -24.46 -21.13 18.70
C GLU A 634 -23.49 -21.53 17.58
N SER A 635 -23.95 -22.30 16.58
CA SER A 635 -23.11 -22.70 15.43
C SER A 635 -22.68 -21.50 14.58
N HIS A 636 -23.59 -20.55 14.34
CA HIS A 636 -23.34 -19.35 13.54
C HIS A 636 -22.32 -18.43 14.23
N ILE A 637 -22.50 -18.12 15.51
CA ILE A 637 -21.58 -17.30 16.30
C ILE A 637 -20.21 -17.98 16.43
N ASN A 638 -20.18 -19.30 16.69
CA ASN A 638 -18.94 -20.07 16.71
C ASN A 638 -18.17 -19.90 15.38
N MET A 639 -18.81 -20.12 14.22
CA MET A 639 -18.15 -19.92 12.91
C MET A 639 -17.70 -18.46 12.69
N LYS A 640 -18.56 -17.47 12.97
CA LYS A 640 -18.25 -16.03 12.81
C LYS A 640 -17.00 -15.65 13.62
N SER A 641 -16.94 -16.08 14.88
CA SER A 641 -15.80 -15.83 15.79
C SER A 641 -14.48 -16.44 15.33
N VAL A 642 -14.53 -17.58 14.61
CA VAL A 642 -13.31 -18.19 14.03
C VAL A 642 -12.87 -17.43 12.77
N VAL A 643 -13.80 -16.92 11.96
CA VAL A 643 -13.48 -16.06 10.80
C VAL A 643 -12.81 -14.76 11.24
N SER A 644 -13.39 -14.02 12.19
CA SER A 644 -12.77 -12.79 12.71
C SER A 644 -11.47 -13.07 13.48
N TRP A 645 -11.34 -14.20 14.17
CA TRP A 645 -10.07 -14.65 14.73
C TRP A 645 -8.99 -14.90 13.67
N HIS A 646 -9.32 -15.53 12.54
CA HIS A 646 -8.37 -15.71 11.44
C HIS A 646 -7.94 -14.37 10.83
N TYR A 647 -8.87 -13.43 10.63
CA TYR A 647 -8.53 -12.09 10.16
C TYR A 647 -7.63 -11.33 11.14
N LEU A 648 -7.92 -11.39 12.44
CA LEU A 648 -7.08 -10.82 13.48
C LEU A 648 -5.67 -11.43 13.48
N THR A 649 -5.58 -12.76 13.39
CA THR A 649 -4.31 -13.50 13.39
C THR A 649 -3.49 -13.18 12.14
N HIS A 650 -4.13 -12.99 10.98
CA HIS A 650 -3.49 -12.53 9.75
C HIS A 650 -2.83 -11.15 9.91
N GLU A 651 -3.54 -10.15 10.45
CA GLU A 651 -2.96 -8.82 10.67
C GLU A 651 -1.82 -8.85 11.70
N ILE A 652 -1.96 -9.68 12.76
CA ILE A 652 -0.91 -9.91 13.77
C ILE A 652 0.36 -10.47 13.12
N ASP A 653 0.25 -11.52 12.30
CA ASP A 653 1.42 -12.17 11.69
C ASP A 653 2.00 -11.37 10.53
N ALA A 654 1.18 -10.61 9.78
CA ALA A 654 1.65 -9.64 8.80
C ALA A 654 2.51 -8.54 9.44
N ILE A 655 2.10 -8.02 10.59
CA ILE A 655 2.88 -7.03 11.37
C ILE A 655 4.17 -7.66 11.92
N ARG A 656 4.14 -8.92 12.40
CA ARG A 656 5.33 -9.65 12.87
C ARG A 656 6.35 -9.94 11.77
N ALA A 657 5.89 -10.17 10.53
CA ALA A 657 6.76 -10.33 9.37
C ALA A 657 7.39 -9.00 8.89
N GLY A 658 6.83 -7.87 9.33
CA GLY A 658 7.32 -6.53 9.04
C GLY A 658 8.71 -6.24 9.62
N ASN A 659 9.47 -5.42 8.89
CA ASN A 659 10.79 -4.93 9.26
C ASN A 659 10.99 -3.47 8.83
N VAL A 660 12.09 -2.84 9.26
CA VAL A 660 12.40 -1.42 9.00
C VAL A 660 12.38 -1.09 7.50
N ALA A 661 12.94 -1.94 6.64
CA ALA A 661 12.96 -1.71 5.20
C ALA A 661 11.54 -1.75 4.58
N SER A 662 10.68 -2.68 5.01
CA SER A 662 9.27 -2.70 4.55
C SER A 662 8.50 -1.45 4.98
N ILE A 663 8.78 -0.91 6.17
CA ILE A 663 8.18 0.33 6.66
C ILE A 663 8.69 1.55 5.89
N LYS A 664 9.99 1.66 5.60
CA LYS A 664 10.57 2.73 4.75
C LYS A 664 10.05 2.72 3.29
N THR A 665 9.32 1.68 2.86
CA THR A 665 8.65 1.64 1.54
C THR A 665 7.17 2.02 1.55
N MET A 666 6.55 2.23 2.71
CA MET A 666 5.14 2.62 2.84
C MET A 666 4.97 4.13 2.95
N LEU A 667 3.77 4.62 2.67
CA LEU A 667 3.39 6.03 2.83
C LEU A 667 2.92 6.33 4.27
N PRO A 668 3.09 7.55 4.78
CA PRO A 668 2.70 7.90 6.17
C PRO A 668 1.25 7.58 6.55
N GLY A 669 0.31 7.69 5.61
CA GLY A 669 -1.10 7.32 5.84
C GLY A 669 -1.34 5.81 5.95
N GLU A 670 -0.50 4.99 5.31
CA GLU A 670 -0.61 3.52 5.33
C GLU A 670 -0.19 2.96 6.69
N HIS A 671 0.77 3.60 7.39
CA HIS A 671 1.12 3.25 8.78
C HIS A 671 -0.06 3.40 9.74
N GLN A 672 -0.83 4.48 9.60
CA GLN A 672 -2.04 4.67 10.39
C GLN A 672 -3.12 3.65 10.00
N GLN A 673 -3.22 3.30 8.71
CA GLN A 673 -4.15 2.26 8.24
C GLN A 673 -3.81 0.87 8.81
N VAL A 674 -2.53 0.47 8.89
CA VAL A 674 -2.13 -0.82 9.48
C VAL A 674 -2.56 -0.92 10.95
N LEU A 675 -2.30 0.12 11.75
CA LEU A 675 -2.71 0.14 13.16
C LEU A 675 -4.24 0.21 13.33
N SER A 676 -4.94 0.89 12.41
CA SER A 676 -6.40 0.94 12.37
C SER A 676 -7.03 -0.41 11.98
N ASN A 677 -6.45 -1.11 11.00
CA ASN A 677 -6.87 -2.46 10.60
C ASN A 677 -6.73 -3.45 11.76
N LEU A 678 -5.57 -3.48 12.41
CA LEU A 678 -5.32 -4.36 13.56
C LEU A 678 -6.31 -4.09 14.70
N GLN A 679 -6.64 -2.81 14.96
CA GLN A 679 -7.64 -2.45 15.97
C GLN A 679 -9.05 -2.89 15.55
N SER A 680 -9.47 -2.60 14.31
CA SER A 680 -10.78 -2.99 13.79
C SER A 680 -10.97 -4.50 13.79
N ARG A 681 -9.96 -5.30 13.40
CA ARG A 681 -10.04 -6.77 13.43
C ARG A 681 -10.07 -7.34 14.85
N PHE A 682 -9.50 -6.62 15.82
CA PHE A 682 -9.63 -6.99 17.22
C PHE A 682 -11.02 -6.66 17.77
N GLU A 683 -11.61 -5.53 17.37
CA GLU A 683 -12.99 -5.15 17.70
C GLU A 683 -14.02 -6.10 17.07
N ASP A 684 -13.88 -6.43 15.78
CA ASP A 684 -14.67 -7.46 15.08
C ASP A 684 -14.67 -8.79 15.87
N PHE A 685 -13.48 -9.25 16.26
CA PHE A 685 -13.30 -10.48 17.03
C PHE A 685 -13.89 -10.41 18.45
N LEU A 686 -13.84 -9.24 19.11
CA LEU A 686 -14.44 -9.07 20.44
C LEU A 686 -15.97 -9.14 20.40
N GLU A 687 -16.61 -8.55 19.39
CA GLU A 687 -18.07 -8.70 19.17
C GLU A 687 -18.45 -10.17 18.94
N ASP A 688 -17.73 -10.84 18.04
CA ASP A 688 -18.06 -12.22 17.64
C ASP A 688 -17.76 -13.27 18.70
N SER A 689 -16.70 -13.06 19.50
CA SER A 689 -16.29 -14.03 20.53
C SER A 689 -17.10 -13.94 21.82
N GLN A 690 -17.87 -12.87 22.05
CA GLN A 690 -18.60 -12.64 23.31
C GLN A 690 -19.59 -13.77 23.68
N GLU A 691 -20.25 -14.37 22.68
CA GLU A 691 -21.18 -15.50 22.86
C GLU A 691 -20.65 -16.83 22.25
N SER A 692 -19.37 -16.87 21.83
CA SER A 692 -18.72 -18.05 21.25
C SER A 692 -18.28 -19.04 22.33
N GLN A 693 -18.42 -20.33 22.04
CA GLN A 693 -17.86 -21.40 22.88
C GLN A 693 -16.46 -21.84 22.44
N ILE A 694 -15.98 -21.36 21.27
CA ILE A 694 -14.65 -21.74 20.74
C ILE A 694 -13.52 -20.94 21.39
N PHE A 695 -13.81 -19.74 21.92
CA PHE A 695 -12.82 -18.88 22.56
C PHE A 695 -13.17 -18.65 24.03
N SER A 696 -12.25 -19.00 24.93
CA SER A 696 -12.39 -18.67 26.35
C SER A 696 -11.95 -17.23 26.62
N ALA A 697 -12.35 -16.67 27.76
CA ALA A 697 -11.81 -15.39 28.24
C ALA A 697 -10.28 -15.39 28.38
N SER A 698 -9.64 -16.56 28.54
CA SER A 698 -8.17 -16.68 28.54
C SER A 698 -7.56 -16.56 27.14
N ASP A 699 -8.27 -16.97 26.09
CA ASP A 699 -7.85 -16.80 24.70
C ASP A 699 -8.00 -15.33 24.27
N VAL A 700 -9.15 -14.71 24.60
CA VAL A 700 -9.43 -13.30 24.30
C VAL A 700 -8.38 -12.39 24.96
N THR A 701 -8.12 -12.58 26.25
CA THR A 701 -7.07 -11.82 26.96
C THR A 701 -5.64 -12.21 26.56
N GLN A 702 -5.43 -13.31 25.82
CA GLN A 702 -4.14 -13.59 25.16
C GLN A 702 -4.02 -12.80 23.85
N LEU A 703 -5.05 -12.84 23.00
CA LEU A 703 -5.09 -12.09 21.75
C LEU A 703 -4.96 -10.58 22.00
N GLU A 704 -5.61 -10.04 23.03
CA GLU A 704 -5.43 -8.65 23.46
C GLU A 704 -3.95 -8.31 23.76
N ARG A 705 -3.24 -9.21 24.45
CA ARG A 705 -1.79 -9.05 24.73
C ARG A 705 -0.97 -9.13 23.45
N GLU A 706 -1.29 -10.06 22.54
CA GLU A 706 -0.58 -10.20 21.27
C GLU A 706 -0.80 -9.00 20.32
N VAL A 707 -2.02 -8.47 20.24
CA VAL A 707 -2.36 -7.21 19.55
C VAL A 707 -1.55 -6.05 20.13
N ASN A 708 -1.51 -5.90 21.46
CA ASN A 708 -0.79 -4.81 22.10
C ASN A 708 0.73 -4.94 21.95
N ILE A 709 1.28 -6.16 21.93
CA ILE A 709 2.69 -6.42 21.58
C ILE A 709 2.95 -6.03 20.11
N CYS A 710 2.07 -6.37 19.17
CA CYS A 710 2.24 -6.02 17.76
C CYS A 710 2.17 -4.50 17.52
N LYS A 711 1.28 -3.77 18.23
CA LYS A 711 1.25 -2.30 18.23
C LYS A 711 2.59 -1.70 18.72
N GLN A 712 3.14 -2.21 19.83
CA GLN A 712 4.42 -1.76 20.37
C GLN A 712 5.59 -2.07 19.42
N TYR A 713 5.60 -3.26 18.82
CA TYR A 713 6.59 -3.67 17.82
C TYR A 713 6.57 -2.76 16.58
N TYR A 714 5.39 -2.50 16.00
CA TYR A 714 5.24 -1.61 14.84
C TYR A 714 5.67 -0.16 15.16
N GLN A 715 5.35 0.34 16.36
CA GLN A 715 5.82 1.66 16.82
C GLN A 715 7.35 1.73 17.01
N GLU A 716 8.00 0.66 17.44
CA GLU A 716 9.46 0.64 17.57
C GLU A 716 10.17 0.48 16.22
N LEU A 717 9.57 -0.25 15.27
CA LEU A 717 10.04 -0.28 13.88
C LEU A 717 9.91 1.10 13.20
N LEU A 718 8.82 1.84 13.45
CA LEU A 718 8.66 3.22 12.96
C LEU A 718 9.78 4.13 13.49
N LYS A 719 10.01 4.16 14.81
CA LYS A 719 11.13 4.92 15.42
C LYS A 719 12.50 4.48 14.90
N SER A 720 12.65 3.22 14.50
CA SER A 720 13.88 2.70 13.90
C SER A 720 14.06 3.19 12.47
N ALA A 721 12.99 3.23 11.67
CA ALA A 721 12.98 3.81 10.33
C ALA A 721 13.29 5.31 10.34
N GLU A 722 12.61 6.06 11.21
CA GLU A 722 12.85 7.51 11.45
C GLU A 722 14.32 7.76 11.84
N ARG A 723 14.89 6.91 12.70
CA ARG A 723 16.29 7.02 13.13
C ARG A 723 17.27 6.73 12.00
N GLU A 724 17.07 5.64 11.25
CA GLU A 724 17.92 5.32 10.09
C GLU A 724 17.87 6.43 9.04
N GLU A 725 16.70 7.01 8.76
CA GLU A 725 16.57 8.14 7.82
C GLU A 725 17.24 9.41 8.34
N GLN A 726 17.08 9.73 9.62
CA GLN A 726 17.78 10.86 10.26
C GLN A 726 19.30 10.66 10.21
N GLU A 727 19.80 9.48 10.55
CA GLU A 727 21.21 9.10 10.48
C GLU A 727 21.76 9.15 9.05
N GLU A 728 21.00 8.67 8.06
CA GLU A 728 21.33 8.73 6.64
C GLU A 728 21.36 10.19 6.12
N SER A 729 20.45 11.05 6.58
CA SER A 729 20.46 12.49 6.24
C SER A 729 21.69 13.21 6.78
N VAL A 730 22.10 12.91 8.02
CA VAL A 730 23.27 13.49 8.69
C VAL A 730 24.57 12.99 8.05
N TYR A 731 24.66 11.70 7.70
CA TYR A 731 25.76 11.17 6.89
C TYR A 731 25.88 11.90 5.54
N ASN A 732 24.76 12.10 4.83
CA ASN A 732 24.74 12.79 3.54
C ASN A 732 25.12 14.27 3.64
N LEU A 733 24.79 14.94 4.74
CA LEU A 733 25.29 16.30 5.04
C LEU A 733 26.81 16.29 5.21
N TYR A 734 27.37 15.48 6.10
CA TYR A 734 28.81 15.51 6.40
C TYR A 734 29.69 15.04 5.25
N ILE A 735 29.29 14.04 4.46
CA ILE A 735 30.05 13.67 3.24
C ILE A 735 30.04 14.81 2.20
N SER A 736 29.00 15.66 2.19
CA SER A 736 28.98 16.86 1.34
C SER A 736 29.91 17.97 1.86
N GLU A 737 29.95 18.22 3.17
CA GLU A 737 30.88 19.18 3.80
C GLU A 737 32.35 18.76 3.57
N VAL A 738 32.69 17.49 3.82
CA VAL A 738 34.04 16.93 3.58
C VAL A 738 34.47 17.07 2.12
N ARG A 739 33.57 16.76 1.16
CA ARG A 739 33.85 16.91 -0.27
C ARG A 739 34.00 18.38 -0.71
N ASN A 740 33.29 19.31 -0.07
CA ASN A 740 33.45 20.74 -0.32
C ASN A 740 34.83 21.25 0.10
N VAL A 741 35.28 20.88 1.31
CA VAL A 741 36.63 21.22 1.79
C VAL A 741 37.70 20.61 0.89
N ARG A 742 37.54 19.34 0.47
CA ARG A 742 38.46 18.68 -0.47
C ARG A 742 38.60 19.45 -1.77
N LEU A 743 37.49 19.86 -2.39
CA LEU A 743 37.50 20.63 -3.65
C LEU A 743 38.17 22.02 -3.50
N ARG A 744 37.92 22.72 -2.39
CA ARG A 744 38.58 24.01 -2.10
C ARG A 744 40.08 23.85 -1.86
N LEU A 745 40.49 22.74 -1.24
CA LEU A 745 41.89 22.39 -1.00
C LEU A 745 42.62 21.99 -2.28
N GLU A 746 42.04 21.14 -3.12
CA GLU A 746 42.53 20.75 -4.46
C GLU A 746 42.79 22.02 -5.33
N ASN A 747 41.91 23.03 -5.24
CA ASN A 747 42.08 24.31 -5.91
C ASN A 747 43.29 25.13 -5.37
N CYS A 748 43.48 25.15 -4.04
CA CYS A 748 44.63 25.78 -3.42
C CYS A 748 45.95 25.07 -3.78
N GLU A 749 45.95 23.74 -3.88
CA GLU A 749 47.10 22.94 -4.30
C GLU A 749 47.50 23.24 -5.76
N ASP A 750 46.56 23.23 -6.70
CA ASP A 750 46.83 23.56 -8.11
C ASP A 750 47.35 25.00 -8.28
N ARG A 751 46.75 25.98 -7.59
CA ARG A 751 47.25 27.37 -7.56
C ARG A 751 48.68 27.45 -7.03
N LEU A 752 48.97 26.76 -5.93
CA LEU A 752 50.30 26.73 -5.30
C LEU A 752 51.36 26.06 -6.19
N ILE A 753 51.05 24.91 -6.79
CA ILE A 753 51.95 24.19 -7.71
C ILE A 753 52.25 25.05 -8.94
N ARG A 754 51.24 25.73 -9.52
CA ARG A 754 51.46 26.67 -10.63
C ARG A 754 52.38 27.82 -10.23
N GLN A 755 52.23 28.38 -9.03
CA GLN A 755 53.11 29.44 -8.54
C GLN A 755 54.55 28.94 -8.32
N ILE A 756 54.74 27.78 -7.69
CA ILE A 756 56.06 27.16 -7.45
C ILE A 756 56.81 26.91 -8.76
N ARG A 757 56.12 26.41 -9.79
CA ARG A 757 56.70 26.06 -11.10
C ARG A 757 56.89 27.25 -12.06
N THR A 758 56.45 28.45 -11.70
CA THR A 758 56.65 29.65 -12.52
C THR A 758 57.93 30.36 -12.03
N PRO A 759 58.99 30.51 -12.84
CA PRO A 759 60.19 31.24 -12.41
C PRO A 759 59.90 32.71 -12.11
N LEU A 760 60.72 33.35 -11.28
CA LEU A 760 60.73 34.80 -11.03
C LEU A 760 61.39 35.57 -12.18
N GLU A 761 61.01 36.83 -12.39
CA GLU A 761 61.68 37.72 -13.33
C GLU A 761 63.06 38.17 -12.82
N ARG A 762 64.04 38.23 -13.73
CA ARG A 762 65.47 38.33 -13.39
C ARG A 762 65.85 39.72 -12.88
N ASP A 763 66.52 39.76 -11.73
CA ASP A 763 66.86 40.97 -10.96
C ASP A 763 65.65 41.82 -10.48
N ASP A 764 64.39 41.39 -10.65
CA ASP A 764 63.21 42.14 -10.18
C ASP A 764 62.88 41.89 -8.69
N LEU A 765 63.22 42.88 -7.85
CA LEU A 765 62.92 42.86 -6.43
C LEU A 765 61.43 43.13 -6.10
N HIS A 766 60.71 43.86 -6.96
CA HIS A 766 59.30 44.20 -6.77
C HIS A 766 58.40 42.99 -7.08
N GLU A 767 58.67 42.24 -8.15
CA GLU A 767 57.93 41.00 -8.46
C GLU A 767 58.09 39.96 -7.33
N SER A 768 59.31 39.83 -6.80
CA SER A 768 59.61 39.00 -5.63
C SER A 768 58.77 39.39 -4.39
N VAL A 769 58.65 40.69 -4.07
CA VAL A 769 57.77 41.17 -2.99
C VAL A 769 56.29 40.93 -3.29
N PHE A 770 55.87 41.12 -4.54
CA PHE A 770 54.49 40.85 -4.95
C PHE A 770 54.11 39.37 -4.74
N ARG A 771 54.97 38.43 -5.17
CA ARG A 771 54.72 36.98 -4.97
C ARG A 771 54.70 36.57 -3.50
N ILE A 772 55.54 37.17 -2.66
CA ILE A 772 55.45 37.00 -1.19
C ILE A 772 54.04 37.40 -0.71
N SER A 773 53.50 38.53 -1.16
CA SER A 773 52.18 39.01 -0.75
C SER A 773 51.02 38.14 -1.26
N GLU A 774 51.12 37.57 -2.46
CA GLU A 774 50.13 36.61 -2.99
C GLU A 774 50.16 35.28 -2.23
N GLN A 775 51.35 34.76 -1.94
CA GLN A 775 51.50 33.52 -1.18
C GLN A 775 51.04 33.69 0.28
N GLU A 776 51.21 34.87 0.89
CA GLU A 776 50.63 35.18 2.21
C GLU A 776 49.09 35.30 2.20
N LYS A 777 48.45 35.58 1.06
CA LYS A 777 46.99 35.47 0.91
C LYS A 777 46.58 34.01 0.80
N LEU A 778 47.26 33.21 -0.02
CA LEU A 778 46.99 31.78 -0.20
C LEU A 778 47.19 31.01 1.13
N LYS A 779 48.22 31.35 1.91
CA LYS A 779 48.42 30.74 3.24
C LYS A 779 47.26 31.06 4.21
N LYS A 780 46.72 32.28 4.21
CA LYS A 780 45.52 32.66 5.00
C LYS A 780 44.23 31.98 4.52
N GLU A 781 44.16 31.61 3.24
CA GLU A 781 43.05 30.81 2.69
C GLU A 781 43.15 29.35 3.18
N LEU A 782 44.35 28.80 3.22
CA LEU A 782 44.65 27.49 3.83
C LEU A 782 44.44 27.49 5.36
N ASP A 783 44.83 28.54 6.08
CA ASP A 783 44.57 28.66 7.53
C ASP A 783 43.06 28.48 7.82
N ARG A 784 42.20 29.21 7.10
CA ARG A 784 40.74 29.08 7.21
C ARG A 784 40.22 27.69 6.82
N LEU A 785 40.75 27.11 5.75
CA LEU A 785 40.40 25.73 5.35
C LEU A 785 40.78 24.70 6.43
N LYS A 786 41.78 24.99 7.26
CA LYS A 786 42.19 24.14 8.38
C LYS A 786 41.20 24.23 9.54
N ASP A 787 40.70 25.43 9.83
CA ASP A 787 39.68 25.67 10.86
C ASP A 787 38.32 25.08 10.43
N ASP A 788 37.94 25.26 9.16
CA ASP A 788 36.78 24.61 8.52
C ASP A 788 36.89 23.07 8.67
N LEU A 789 38.04 22.49 8.32
CA LEU A 789 38.27 21.04 8.37
C LEU A 789 38.28 20.48 9.80
N THR A 790 38.87 21.21 10.76
CA THR A 790 38.83 20.82 12.18
C THR A 790 37.40 20.77 12.68
N THR A 791 36.61 21.82 12.39
CA THR A 791 35.19 21.90 12.77
C THR A 791 34.36 20.75 12.18
N ILE A 792 34.64 20.35 10.94
CA ILE A 792 33.99 19.19 10.29
C ILE A 792 34.50 17.86 10.86
N THR A 793 35.77 17.78 11.28
CA THR A 793 36.34 16.60 11.93
C THR A 793 35.66 16.33 13.27
N ASP A 794 35.47 17.37 14.10
CA ASP A 794 34.83 17.24 15.42
C ASP A 794 33.37 16.78 15.29
N LYS A 795 32.59 17.39 14.37
CA LYS A 795 31.22 16.95 14.01
C LYS A 795 31.19 15.47 13.57
N CYS A 796 32.12 15.06 12.72
CA CYS A 796 32.20 13.70 12.20
C CYS A 796 32.51 12.68 13.30
N GLU A 797 33.47 12.98 14.20
CA GLU A 797 33.81 12.07 15.30
C GLU A 797 32.70 11.99 16.37
N GLU A 798 31.96 13.08 16.62
CA GLU A 798 30.72 13.02 17.41
C GLU A 798 29.70 12.07 16.76
N PHE A 799 29.44 12.22 15.46
CA PHE A 799 28.53 11.35 14.71
C PHE A 799 28.98 9.89 14.69
N PHE A 800 30.28 9.61 14.54
CA PHE A 800 30.82 8.25 14.60
C PHE A 800 30.63 7.62 15.99
N SER A 801 30.61 8.42 17.06
CA SER A 801 30.34 7.93 18.42
C SER A 801 28.86 7.58 18.66
N GLN A 802 27.95 8.28 17.98
CA GLN A 802 26.49 8.10 18.11
C GLN A 802 25.96 7.01 17.18
N ALA A 803 26.44 6.96 15.93
CA ALA A 803 25.92 6.14 14.84
C ALA A 803 26.88 5.01 14.40
N ALA A 804 27.65 4.46 15.34
CA ALA A 804 28.74 3.50 15.10
C ALA A 804 28.35 2.18 14.38
N ALA A 805 27.05 1.89 14.28
CA ALA A 805 26.52 0.68 13.62
C ALA A 805 26.31 0.82 12.10
N LEU A 806 26.33 2.05 11.55
CA LEU A 806 26.06 2.29 10.13
C LEU A 806 27.16 1.73 9.22
N PRO A 807 26.82 1.00 8.14
CA PRO A 807 27.81 0.52 7.16
C PRO A 807 28.44 1.66 6.33
N SER A 808 27.88 2.86 6.37
CA SER A 808 28.37 4.05 5.66
C SER A 808 29.48 4.81 6.43
N VAL A 809 29.50 4.74 7.76
CA VAL A 809 30.46 5.45 8.63
C VAL A 809 31.94 5.18 8.28
N PRO A 810 32.38 3.94 8.00
CA PRO A 810 33.75 3.67 7.57
C PRO A 810 34.17 4.42 6.28
N THR A 811 33.22 4.70 5.39
CA THR A 811 33.45 5.42 4.12
C THR A 811 33.62 6.92 4.35
N LEU A 812 32.77 7.54 5.17
CA LEU A 812 32.96 8.95 5.57
C LEU A 812 34.25 9.13 6.35
N ARG A 813 34.61 8.20 7.23
CA ARG A 813 35.85 8.25 8.00
C ARG A 813 37.10 8.08 7.14
N SER A 814 37.05 7.31 6.05
CA SER A 814 38.18 7.21 5.12
C SER A 814 38.35 8.47 4.25
N GLU A 815 37.26 9.00 3.67
CA GLU A 815 37.27 10.28 2.94
C GLU A 815 37.81 11.42 3.81
N LEU A 816 37.30 11.59 5.04
CA LEU A 816 37.76 12.60 6.00
C LEU A 816 39.28 12.51 6.27
N ASN A 817 39.80 11.30 6.51
CA ASN A 817 41.23 11.08 6.73
C ASN A 817 42.09 11.44 5.50
N VAL A 818 41.59 11.20 4.28
CA VAL A 818 42.27 11.62 3.05
C VAL A 818 42.34 13.15 2.94
N VAL A 819 41.25 13.86 3.27
CA VAL A 819 41.26 15.33 3.29
C VAL A 819 42.23 15.87 4.35
N ILE A 820 42.28 15.28 5.54
CA ILE A 820 43.24 15.66 6.60
C ILE A 820 44.69 15.44 6.15
N GLN A 821 44.99 14.32 5.48
CA GLN A 821 46.35 14.07 4.97
C GLN A 821 46.75 15.05 3.85
N SER A 822 45.88 15.27 2.87
CA SER A 822 46.06 16.29 1.83
C SER A 822 46.27 17.68 2.44
N MET A 823 45.47 18.05 3.45
CA MET A 823 45.56 19.38 4.06
C MET A 823 46.93 19.62 4.71
N ASN A 824 47.46 18.62 5.41
CA ASN A 824 48.80 18.70 5.98
C ASN A 824 49.91 18.76 4.90
N GLN A 825 49.75 18.06 3.77
CA GLN A 825 50.68 18.12 2.64
C GLN A 825 50.69 19.51 1.99
N VAL A 826 49.54 20.04 1.59
CA VAL A 826 49.41 21.35 0.92
C VAL A 826 49.85 22.49 1.85
N TYR A 827 49.51 22.41 3.15
CA TYR A 827 49.95 23.40 4.14
C TYR A 827 51.49 23.37 4.34
N SER A 828 52.09 22.17 4.34
CA SER A 828 53.56 22.01 4.36
C SER A 828 54.23 22.61 3.12
N MET A 829 53.70 22.31 1.93
CA MET A 829 54.20 22.87 0.65
C MET A 829 54.07 24.39 0.63
N SER A 830 52.95 24.92 1.12
CA SER A 830 52.69 26.36 1.23
C SER A 830 53.69 27.05 2.15
N SER A 831 54.07 26.41 3.27
CA SER A 831 55.06 26.97 4.19
C SER A 831 56.48 26.97 3.59
N ILE A 832 56.91 25.87 2.97
CA ILE A 832 58.24 25.80 2.35
C ILE A 832 58.34 26.80 1.18
N TYR A 833 57.25 27.04 0.43
CA TYR A 833 57.25 28.01 -0.66
C TYR A 833 57.33 29.47 -0.19
N ILE A 834 56.63 29.87 0.89
CA ILE A 834 56.76 31.25 1.40
C ILE A 834 58.17 31.50 1.96
N ASP A 835 58.79 30.49 2.56
CA ASP A 835 60.17 30.58 3.04
C ASP A 835 61.16 30.69 1.86
N LYS A 836 60.96 29.91 0.79
CA LYS A 836 61.73 30.01 -0.47
C LYS A 836 61.69 31.44 -1.02
N LEU A 837 60.48 32.01 -1.20
CA LEU A 837 60.31 33.36 -1.75
C LEU A 837 60.99 34.42 -0.87
N LYS A 838 60.93 34.28 0.46
CA LYS A 838 61.56 35.23 1.40
C LYS A 838 63.09 35.17 1.36
N THR A 839 63.71 33.99 1.24
CA THR A 839 65.16 33.88 1.09
C THR A 839 65.62 34.34 -0.29
N VAL A 840 64.91 34.01 -1.38
CA VAL A 840 65.21 34.53 -2.73
C VAL A 840 65.15 36.06 -2.78
N ASN A 841 64.19 36.69 -2.08
CA ASN A 841 64.12 38.15 -1.96
C ASN A 841 65.36 38.77 -1.29
N LEU A 842 66.00 38.04 -0.36
CA LEU A 842 67.20 38.48 0.33
C LEU A 842 68.47 38.23 -0.50
N VAL A 843 68.52 37.11 -1.24
CA VAL A 843 69.55 36.87 -2.26
C VAL A 843 69.54 37.96 -3.32
N LEU A 844 68.36 38.37 -3.82
CA LEU A 844 68.20 39.49 -4.76
C LEU A 844 68.77 40.81 -4.20
N LYS A 845 68.43 41.16 -2.95
CA LYS A 845 68.98 42.36 -2.28
C LYS A 845 70.50 42.33 -2.17
N ASN A 846 71.06 41.20 -1.73
CA ASN A 846 72.52 41.06 -1.57
C ASN A 846 73.23 41.06 -2.94
N THR A 847 72.60 40.50 -3.97
CA THR A 847 73.08 40.53 -5.37
C THR A 847 73.14 41.96 -5.91
N GLN A 848 72.08 42.74 -5.72
CA GLN A 848 72.02 44.15 -6.15
C GLN A 848 73.04 45.00 -5.38
N GLY A 849 73.23 44.75 -4.07
CA GLY A 849 74.25 45.42 -3.25
C GLY A 849 75.68 45.11 -3.71
N ALA A 850 75.99 43.84 -4.00
CA ALA A 850 77.28 43.42 -4.53
C ALA A 850 77.54 44.02 -5.93
N GLU A 851 76.57 43.97 -6.85
CA GLU A 851 76.68 44.58 -8.19
C GLU A 851 76.96 46.09 -8.13
N ALA A 852 76.36 46.81 -7.18
CA ALA A 852 76.63 48.23 -6.97
C ALA A 852 78.06 48.49 -6.46
N LEU A 853 78.57 47.67 -5.54
CA LEU A 853 79.95 47.75 -5.05
C LEU A 853 80.97 47.42 -6.13
N VAL A 854 80.77 46.33 -6.88
CA VAL A 854 81.64 45.94 -8.01
C VAL A 854 81.75 47.11 -9.00
N LYS A 855 80.61 47.66 -9.45
CA LYS A 855 80.60 48.81 -10.38
C LYS A 855 81.31 50.05 -9.83
N LEU A 856 81.19 50.34 -8.54
CA LEU A 856 81.84 51.49 -7.91
C LEU A 856 83.37 51.40 -8.03
N TYR A 857 83.97 50.24 -7.73
CA TYR A 857 85.43 50.07 -7.78
C TYR A 857 85.95 49.81 -9.20
N GLU A 858 85.18 49.13 -10.06
CA GLU A 858 85.44 49.08 -11.51
C GLU A 858 85.55 50.51 -12.09
N THR A 859 84.61 51.40 -11.77
CA THR A 859 84.63 52.81 -12.21
C THR A 859 85.81 53.57 -11.61
N LYS A 860 86.06 53.51 -10.29
CA LYS A 860 87.24 54.11 -9.63
C LYS A 860 88.54 53.74 -10.37
N LEU A 861 88.73 52.45 -10.69
CA LEU A 861 89.89 51.96 -11.44
C LEU A 861 89.90 52.39 -12.91
N CYS A 862 88.75 52.60 -13.56
CA CYS A 862 88.69 53.09 -14.93
C CYS A 862 88.96 54.60 -15.05
N GLU A 863 88.77 55.38 -13.99
CA GLU A 863 88.92 56.84 -14.00
C GLU A 863 90.27 57.38 -13.49
N GLU A 864 91.18 56.51 -13.02
CA GLU A 864 92.50 56.90 -12.48
C GLU A 864 93.32 57.81 -13.42
N GLU A 865 94.02 58.78 -12.84
CA GLU A 865 94.79 59.81 -13.55
C GLU A 865 96.04 59.25 -14.25
N ALA A 866 96.60 60.02 -15.19
CA ALA A 866 97.84 59.63 -15.87
C ALA A 866 99.07 59.89 -14.98
N ILE A 867 100.01 58.95 -15.00
CA ILE A 867 101.33 59.10 -14.36
C ILE A 867 102.04 60.32 -14.95
N THR A 868 102.40 61.26 -14.10
CA THR A 868 103.34 62.34 -14.44
C THR A 868 104.77 61.98 -14.03
N ALA A 869 105.77 62.67 -14.60
CA ALA A 869 107.18 62.45 -14.28
C ALA A 869 107.63 63.10 -12.95
N ASP A 870 106.73 63.14 -11.96
CA ASP A 870 106.96 63.62 -10.59
C ASP A 870 106.81 62.48 -9.58
N LYS A 871 107.78 62.42 -8.65
CA LYS A 871 107.80 61.45 -7.55
C LYS A 871 106.58 61.60 -6.63
N ASN A 872 106.16 62.84 -6.32
CA ASN A 872 105.06 63.06 -5.37
C ASN A 872 103.72 62.60 -5.96
N ASN A 873 103.49 62.80 -7.26
CA ASN A 873 102.32 62.29 -7.97
C ASN A 873 102.24 60.74 -7.90
N ILE A 874 103.35 60.04 -8.15
CA ILE A 874 103.41 58.56 -8.03
C ILE A 874 103.15 58.10 -6.59
N GLU A 875 103.74 58.74 -5.59
CA GLU A 875 103.52 58.39 -4.17
C GLU A 875 102.06 58.66 -3.73
N ASN A 876 101.41 59.72 -4.24
CA ASN A 876 99.99 59.99 -4.00
C ASN A 876 99.06 58.95 -4.66
N LEU A 877 99.32 58.54 -5.91
CA LEU A 877 98.56 57.48 -6.58
C LEU A 877 98.68 56.14 -5.82
N MET A 878 99.90 55.79 -5.39
CA MET A 878 100.14 54.62 -4.54
C MET A 878 99.40 54.70 -3.19
N SER A 879 99.28 55.88 -2.59
CA SER A 879 98.52 56.06 -1.34
C SER A 879 97.02 55.84 -1.57
N THR A 880 96.47 56.39 -2.65
CA THR A 880 95.05 56.22 -3.04
C THR A 880 94.70 54.76 -3.29
N LEU A 881 95.54 54.02 -4.04
CA LEU A 881 95.33 52.60 -4.29
C LEU A 881 95.50 51.74 -3.01
N LYS A 882 96.39 52.12 -2.08
CA LYS A 882 96.49 51.48 -0.75
C LYS A 882 95.24 51.70 0.11
N GLN A 883 94.61 52.87 0.03
CA GLN A 883 93.31 53.12 0.66
C GLN A 883 92.21 52.24 0.02
N TRP A 884 92.06 52.27 -1.31
CA TRP A 884 91.02 51.48 -2.00
C TRP A 884 91.17 49.97 -1.76
N ARG A 885 92.40 49.47 -1.56
CA ARG A 885 92.61 48.09 -1.13
C ARG A 885 91.92 47.80 0.20
N SER A 886 92.15 48.62 1.23
CA SER A 886 91.49 48.46 2.55
C SER A 886 89.97 48.53 2.42
N GLU A 887 89.45 49.48 1.65
CA GLU A 887 88.01 49.59 1.39
C GLU A 887 87.42 48.33 0.72
N VAL A 888 88.15 47.71 -0.21
CA VAL A 888 87.75 46.46 -0.89
C VAL A 888 87.87 45.23 0.02
N ASP A 889 88.92 45.15 0.84
CA ASP A 889 89.09 44.07 1.82
C ASP A 889 87.99 44.12 2.90
N GLU A 890 87.60 45.31 3.37
CA GLU A 890 86.45 45.52 4.28
C GLU A 890 85.11 45.17 3.63
N LYS A 891 84.83 45.66 2.40
CA LYS A 891 83.53 45.43 1.73
C LYS A 891 83.29 43.99 1.28
N ARG A 892 84.27 43.09 1.43
CA ARG A 892 84.13 41.64 1.23
C ARG A 892 82.99 41.01 2.05
N GLU A 893 82.62 41.61 3.19
CA GLU A 893 81.49 41.18 4.04
C GLU A 893 80.18 40.98 3.25
N VAL A 894 79.92 41.79 2.22
CA VAL A 894 78.68 41.74 1.42
C VAL A 894 78.61 40.49 0.54
N PHE A 895 79.76 39.97 0.11
CA PHE A 895 79.83 38.73 -0.68
C PHE A 895 79.64 37.49 0.18
N HIS A 896 80.16 37.49 1.41
CA HIS A 896 79.88 36.43 2.38
C HIS A 896 78.38 36.42 2.77
N ALA A 897 77.76 37.59 2.95
CA ALA A 897 76.32 37.69 3.17
C ALA A 897 75.48 37.23 1.96
N LEU A 898 75.99 37.38 0.73
CA LEU A 898 75.36 36.81 -0.48
C LEU A 898 75.51 35.27 -0.52
N GLU A 899 76.69 34.75 -0.20
CA GLU A 899 77.00 33.31 -0.16
C GLU A 899 76.15 32.58 0.91
N ASP A 900 76.03 33.14 2.12
CA ASP A 900 75.18 32.62 3.21
C ASP A 900 73.70 32.51 2.80
N GLU A 901 73.14 33.56 2.19
CA GLU A 901 71.74 33.58 1.76
C GLU A 901 71.49 32.68 0.54
N LEU A 902 72.47 32.56 -0.36
CA LEU A 902 72.42 31.60 -1.46
C LEU A 902 72.44 30.16 -0.93
N GLN A 903 73.26 29.85 0.08
CA GLN A 903 73.28 28.52 0.70
C GLN A 903 71.99 28.25 1.51
N LYS A 904 71.35 29.25 2.12
CA LYS A 904 69.99 29.11 2.69
C LYS A 904 68.95 28.81 1.61
N ALA A 905 68.97 29.54 0.49
CA ALA A 905 68.06 29.32 -0.64
C ALA A 905 68.20 27.89 -1.19
N LYS A 906 69.45 27.42 -1.36
CA LYS A 906 69.75 26.04 -1.73
C LYS A 906 69.16 25.02 -0.77
N THR A 907 69.27 25.23 0.54
CA THR A 907 68.72 24.31 1.56
C THR A 907 67.20 24.23 1.52
N ILE A 908 66.51 25.36 1.29
CA ILE A 908 65.04 25.40 1.16
C ILE A 908 64.58 24.77 -0.16
N SER A 909 65.33 25.00 -1.25
CA SER A 909 65.13 24.34 -2.56
C SER A 909 65.26 22.81 -2.45
N ASP A 910 66.34 22.34 -1.83
CA ASP A 910 66.56 20.93 -1.49
C ASP A 910 65.42 20.35 -0.65
N GLN A 911 64.88 21.12 0.31
CA GLN A 911 63.78 20.70 1.17
C GLN A 911 62.46 20.60 0.37
N MET A 912 62.15 21.58 -0.49
CA MET A 912 60.99 21.54 -1.37
C MET A 912 61.02 20.28 -2.26
N PHE A 913 62.16 19.97 -2.87
CA PHE A 913 62.30 18.79 -3.71
C PHE A 913 62.24 17.48 -2.92
N LYS A 914 62.84 17.42 -1.73
CA LYS A 914 62.81 16.20 -0.88
C LYS A 914 61.42 15.91 -0.30
N THR A 915 60.66 16.94 0.10
CA THR A 915 59.34 16.78 0.73
C THR A 915 58.21 16.67 -0.31
N HIS A 916 58.21 17.51 -1.34
CA HIS A 916 57.08 17.66 -2.27
C HIS A 916 57.41 17.33 -3.74
N LYS A 917 58.67 16.99 -4.05
CA LYS A 917 59.18 16.65 -5.41
C LYS A 917 59.12 17.78 -6.45
N GLU A 918 58.67 18.97 -6.05
CA GLU A 918 58.77 20.18 -6.87
C GLU A 918 60.22 20.66 -6.97
N ARG A 919 60.61 21.10 -8.17
CA ARG A 919 61.97 21.60 -8.44
C ARG A 919 61.98 23.12 -8.40
N ASP A 920 63.08 23.66 -7.89
CA ASP A 920 63.40 25.07 -8.05
C ASP A 920 63.94 25.33 -9.48
N LEU A 921 63.57 26.48 -10.04
CA LEU A 921 64.01 26.98 -11.35
C LEU A 921 64.76 28.34 -11.23
N ASP A 922 64.76 28.95 -10.06
CA ASP A 922 65.34 30.28 -9.79
C ASP A 922 66.77 30.17 -9.23
N PHE A 923 67.02 29.17 -8.37
CA PHE A 923 68.28 29.02 -7.63
C PHE A 923 69.53 29.03 -8.51
N ASP A 924 69.55 28.26 -9.60
CA ASP A 924 70.74 28.14 -10.46
C ASP A 924 71.10 29.48 -11.12
N TRP A 925 70.11 30.31 -11.46
CA TRP A 925 70.34 31.64 -12.02
C TRP A 925 70.90 32.61 -10.97
N HIS A 926 70.35 32.62 -9.75
CA HIS A 926 70.89 33.43 -8.66
C HIS A 926 72.32 33.02 -8.28
N LYS A 927 72.63 31.71 -8.33
CA LYS A 927 73.98 31.20 -8.14
C LYS A 927 74.93 31.69 -9.23
N GLU A 928 74.59 31.51 -10.50
CA GLU A 928 75.43 31.97 -11.62
C GLU A 928 75.70 33.48 -11.54
N LYS A 929 74.67 34.26 -11.18
CA LYS A 929 74.78 35.71 -10.98
C LYS A 929 75.70 36.09 -9.80
N ALA A 930 75.67 35.34 -8.71
CA ALA A 930 76.57 35.52 -7.57
C ALA A 930 78.03 35.12 -7.90
N ASP A 931 78.23 34.00 -8.58
CA ASP A 931 79.54 33.51 -9.04
C ASP A 931 80.22 34.58 -9.95
N GLN A 932 79.48 35.15 -10.91
CA GLN A 932 79.94 36.24 -11.80
C GLN A 932 80.33 37.52 -11.03
N LEU A 933 79.64 37.84 -9.94
CA LEU A 933 79.95 39.01 -9.12
C LEU A 933 81.20 38.79 -8.26
N ALA A 934 81.38 37.59 -7.71
CA ALA A 934 82.58 37.22 -6.97
C ALA A 934 83.83 37.26 -7.87
N GLU A 935 83.74 36.79 -9.12
CA GLU A 935 84.83 36.89 -10.10
C GLU A 935 85.21 38.35 -10.38
N ARG A 936 84.23 39.22 -10.69
CA ARG A 936 84.48 40.65 -10.93
C ARG A 936 85.07 41.36 -9.70
N TRP A 937 84.65 41.01 -8.49
CA TRP A 937 85.24 41.53 -7.25
C TRP A 937 86.71 41.11 -7.08
N GLN A 938 87.03 39.84 -7.37
CA GLN A 938 88.41 39.35 -7.34
C GLN A 938 89.28 40.06 -8.39
N ASN A 939 88.73 40.36 -9.56
CA ASN A 939 89.41 41.13 -10.62
C ASN A 939 89.65 42.60 -10.23
N VAL A 940 88.75 43.24 -9.47
CA VAL A 940 88.96 44.56 -8.86
C VAL A 940 90.16 44.51 -7.88
N HIS A 941 90.15 43.57 -6.92
CA HIS A 941 91.25 43.44 -5.96
C HIS A 941 92.59 43.19 -6.67
N ALA A 942 92.65 42.22 -7.59
CA ALA A 942 93.87 41.89 -8.33
C ALA A 942 94.42 43.08 -9.14
N GLN A 943 93.58 43.92 -9.72
CA GLN A 943 94.05 45.08 -10.48
C GLN A 943 94.60 46.20 -9.58
N ILE A 944 94.07 46.37 -8.36
CA ILE A 944 94.67 47.27 -7.35
C ILE A 944 96.08 46.76 -6.98
N GLU A 945 96.26 45.45 -6.78
CA GLU A 945 97.57 44.87 -6.49
C GLU A 945 98.58 45.02 -7.64
N ASN A 946 98.14 44.86 -8.89
CA ASN A 946 98.97 45.07 -10.07
C ASN A 946 99.48 46.52 -10.11
N ARG A 947 98.56 47.49 -10.11
CA ARG A 947 98.93 48.92 -10.22
C ARG A 947 99.86 49.38 -9.10
N LEU A 948 99.67 48.88 -7.88
CA LEU A 948 100.59 49.16 -6.77
C LEU A 948 102.02 48.65 -7.02
N ARG A 949 102.18 47.44 -7.54
CA ARG A 949 103.50 46.87 -7.88
C ARG A 949 104.16 47.62 -9.04
N ASP A 950 103.37 47.99 -10.04
CA ASP A 950 103.85 48.68 -11.24
C ASP A 950 104.28 50.12 -10.92
N LEU A 951 103.48 50.88 -10.15
CA LEU A 951 103.86 52.21 -9.66
C LEU A 951 105.11 52.16 -8.77
N GLU A 952 105.25 51.14 -7.92
CA GLU A 952 106.47 50.90 -7.15
C GLU A 952 107.69 50.57 -8.02
N SER A 953 107.51 50.08 -9.25
CA SER A 953 108.58 49.86 -10.23
C SER A 953 108.92 51.17 -10.95
N ILE A 954 107.91 51.87 -11.47
CA ILE A 954 108.03 53.15 -12.18
C ILE A 954 108.69 54.22 -11.30
N GLY A 955 108.30 54.33 -10.03
CA GLY A 955 108.91 55.28 -9.08
C GLY A 955 110.41 55.01 -8.83
N LYS A 956 110.85 53.74 -8.88
CA LYS A 956 112.28 53.38 -8.79
C LYS A 956 113.02 53.76 -10.07
N SER A 957 112.46 53.47 -11.24
CA SER A 957 113.03 53.84 -12.54
C SER A 957 113.14 55.37 -12.73
N LEU A 958 112.10 56.12 -12.35
CA LEU A 958 112.11 57.59 -12.40
C LEU A 958 113.23 58.16 -11.51
N LYS A 959 113.41 57.59 -10.32
CA LYS A 959 114.47 58.00 -9.41
C LYS A 959 115.85 57.76 -10.04
N TYR A 960 116.13 56.56 -10.56
CA TYR A 960 117.44 56.28 -11.17
C TYR A 960 117.74 57.18 -12.39
N TYR A 961 116.72 57.53 -13.18
CA TYR A 961 116.86 58.54 -14.22
C TYR A 961 117.19 59.92 -13.64
N ARG A 962 116.40 60.46 -12.72
CA ARG A 962 116.60 61.79 -12.12
C ARG A 962 117.94 61.92 -11.38
N ASP A 963 118.33 60.89 -10.61
CA ASP A 963 119.61 60.79 -9.90
C ASP A 963 120.82 60.81 -10.87
N THR A 964 120.64 60.41 -12.14
CA THR A 964 121.69 60.43 -13.17
C THR A 964 121.62 61.68 -14.06
N TYR A 965 120.41 62.17 -14.36
CA TYR A 965 120.13 63.30 -15.24
C TYR A 965 120.65 64.62 -14.68
N HIS A 966 120.27 64.98 -13.44
CA HIS A 966 120.60 66.31 -12.90
C HIS A 966 122.11 66.56 -12.79
N PRO A 967 122.95 65.63 -12.29
CA PRO A 967 124.40 65.81 -12.26
C PRO A 967 125.07 65.88 -13.64
N LEU A 968 124.41 65.41 -14.71
CA LEU A 968 124.86 65.60 -16.10
C LEU A 968 124.45 66.98 -16.63
N ASP A 969 123.23 67.42 -16.35
CA ASP A 969 122.71 68.72 -16.78
C ASP A 969 123.48 69.87 -16.13
N ASP A 970 123.65 69.84 -14.82
CA ASP A 970 124.45 70.81 -14.05
C ASP A 970 125.90 70.89 -14.56
N TRP A 971 126.49 69.74 -14.91
CA TRP A 971 127.84 69.67 -15.47
C TRP A 971 127.91 70.19 -16.91
N ILE A 972 126.94 69.87 -17.78
CA ILE A 972 126.86 70.42 -19.14
C ILE A 972 126.73 71.94 -19.08
N LEU A 973 125.81 72.48 -18.26
CA LEU A 973 125.62 73.92 -18.05
C LEU A 973 126.90 74.60 -17.55
N HIS A 974 127.64 73.96 -16.63
CA HIS A 974 128.92 74.47 -16.15
C HIS A 974 129.99 74.54 -17.26
N VAL A 975 130.05 73.55 -18.16
CA VAL A 975 131.00 73.54 -19.27
C VAL A 975 130.56 74.48 -20.40
N GLU A 976 129.26 74.64 -20.67
CA GLU A 976 128.71 75.65 -21.58
C GLU A 976 129.02 77.09 -21.13
N ASP A 977 128.85 77.39 -19.83
CA ASP A 977 129.22 78.66 -19.22
C ASP A 977 130.75 78.90 -19.24
N THR A 978 131.54 77.88 -18.91
CA THR A 978 133.01 77.94 -18.97
C THR A 978 133.50 78.22 -20.39
N GLN A 979 132.92 77.57 -21.41
CA GLN A 979 133.29 77.80 -22.80
C GLN A 979 132.89 79.20 -23.29
N ARG A 980 131.74 79.73 -22.85
CA ARG A 980 131.30 81.10 -23.15
C ARG A 980 132.31 82.13 -22.65
N LYS A 981 132.71 82.03 -21.38
CA LYS A 981 133.73 82.89 -20.75
C LYS A 981 135.11 82.77 -21.40
N ILE A 982 135.41 81.63 -22.02
CA ILE A 982 136.63 81.42 -22.82
C ILE A 982 136.54 82.08 -24.20
N GLN A 983 135.36 82.18 -24.82
CA GLN A 983 135.17 82.86 -26.10
C GLN A 983 135.14 84.39 -26.00
N GLU A 984 134.69 84.94 -24.86
CA GLU A 984 134.63 86.39 -24.61
C GLU A 984 136.02 87.04 -24.45
N ASN A 985 137.05 86.25 -24.12
CA ASN A 985 138.42 86.73 -23.93
C ASN A 985 139.30 86.40 -25.15
N GLN A 986 139.49 87.36 -26.06
CA GLN A 986 140.43 87.18 -27.18
C GLN A 986 141.90 87.20 -26.69
N PRO A 987 142.77 86.32 -27.21
CA PRO A 987 144.17 86.23 -26.75
C PRO A 987 145.08 87.22 -27.50
N ASP A 988 145.64 88.19 -26.78
CA ASP A 988 146.50 89.25 -27.34
C ASP A 988 147.86 88.76 -27.91
N ASN A 989 148.26 87.52 -27.65
CA ASN A 989 149.53 86.97 -28.17
C ASN A 989 149.55 85.43 -28.30
N SER A 990 150.46 84.94 -29.15
CA SER A 990 150.65 83.50 -29.44
C SER A 990 150.74 82.61 -28.17
N LYS A 991 151.53 83.02 -27.16
CA LYS A 991 151.68 82.24 -25.90
C LYS A 991 150.37 82.12 -25.12
N THR A 992 149.55 83.16 -25.06
CA THR A 992 148.22 83.08 -24.41
C THR A 992 147.26 82.16 -25.18
N LEU A 993 147.23 82.24 -26.52
CA LEU A 993 146.43 81.35 -27.37
C LEU A 993 146.85 79.87 -27.22
N ALA A 994 148.15 79.57 -27.22
CA ALA A 994 148.66 78.22 -27.01
C ALA A 994 148.27 77.64 -25.63
N THR A 995 148.33 78.47 -24.58
CA THR A 995 147.93 78.08 -23.22
C THR A 995 146.43 77.81 -23.12
N GLN A 996 145.61 78.63 -23.77
CA GLN A 996 144.15 78.47 -23.80
C GLN A 996 143.72 77.23 -24.61
N LEU A 997 144.38 76.98 -25.75
CA LEU A 997 144.18 75.78 -26.57
C LEU A 997 144.48 74.51 -25.78
N ASN A 998 145.52 74.50 -24.94
CA ASN A 998 145.86 73.34 -24.12
C ASN A 998 144.83 73.10 -23.00
N LYS A 999 144.28 74.17 -22.40
CA LYS A 999 143.15 74.06 -21.45
C LYS A 999 141.91 73.45 -22.10
N GLN A 1000 141.54 73.89 -23.31
CA GLN A 1000 140.40 73.30 -24.01
C GLN A 1000 140.62 71.84 -24.42
N LYS A 1001 141.85 71.42 -24.76
CA LYS A 1001 142.15 70.00 -25.01
C LYS A 1001 141.89 69.12 -23.78
N MET A 1002 142.26 69.60 -22.59
CA MET A 1002 141.91 68.91 -21.34
C MET A 1002 140.38 68.85 -21.12
N LEU A 1003 139.68 69.95 -21.41
CA LEU A 1003 138.22 70.02 -21.27
C LEU A 1003 137.49 69.10 -22.25
N VAL A 1004 137.97 68.93 -23.48
CA VAL A 1004 137.44 67.92 -24.42
C VAL A 1004 137.65 66.50 -23.91
N SER A 1005 138.81 66.18 -23.34
CA SER A 1005 139.03 64.85 -22.75
C SER A 1005 138.09 64.59 -21.56
N GLU A 1006 137.78 65.61 -20.74
CA GLU A 1006 136.74 65.48 -19.69
C GLU A 1006 135.35 65.24 -20.29
N ILE A 1007 134.99 65.94 -21.37
CA ILE A 1007 133.71 65.74 -22.07
C ILE A 1007 133.62 64.33 -22.64
N GLU A 1008 134.66 63.82 -23.32
CA GLU A 1008 134.71 62.46 -23.85
C GLU A 1008 134.55 61.40 -22.74
N MET A 1009 135.16 61.60 -21.57
CA MET A 1009 135.00 60.69 -20.42
C MET A 1009 133.55 60.63 -19.88
N LYS A 1010 132.74 61.67 -20.12
CA LYS A 1010 131.34 61.75 -19.66
C LYS A 1010 130.36 60.98 -20.55
N GLN A 1011 130.79 60.49 -21.71
CA GLN A 1011 129.97 59.64 -22.59
C GLN A 1011 129.32 58.48 -21.83
N ASN A 1012 130.12 57.75 -21.04
CA ASN A 1012 129.64 56.60 -20.25
C ASN A 1012 128.47 56.96 -19.29
N LYS A 1013 128.42 58.22 -18.82
CA LYS A 1013 127.32 58.70 -17.97
C LYS A 1013 126.10 59.13 -18.79
N MET A 1014 126.30 59.70 -19.98
CA MET A 1014 125.21 59.95 -20.94
C MET A 1014 124.53 58.63 -21.34
N ASP A 1015 125.30 57.57 -21.57
CA ASP A 1015 124.79 56.24 -21.92
C ASP A 1015 124.02 55.58 -20.76
N GLU A 1016 124.50 55.76 -19.52
CA GLU A 1016 123.79 55.33 -18.30
C GLU A 1016 122.47 56.11 -18.09
N CYS A 1017 122.47 57.41 -18.36
CA CYS A 1017 121.26 58.24 -18.35
C CYS A 1017 120.26 57.82 -19.43
N GLN A 1018 120.74 57.43 -20.62
CA GLN A 1018 119.89 56.88 -21.69
C GLN A 1018 119.20 55.60 -21.22
N LYS A 1019 119.96 54.66 -20.66
CA LYS A 1019 119.43 53.38 -20.17
C LYS A 1019 118.31 53.58 -19.13
N TYR A 1020 118.48 54.51 -18.20
CA TYR A 1020 117.43 54.77 -17.19
C TYR A 1020 116.22 55.51 -17.78
N SER A 1021 116.39 56.35 -18.81
CA SER A 1021 115.25 56.98 -19.51
C SER A 1021 114.44 55.94 -20.29
N GLU A 1022 115.10 54.99 -20.96
CA GLU A 1022 114.48 53.86 -21.66
C GLU A 1022 113.74 52.94 -20.68
N GLN A 1023 114.35 52.60 -19.53
CA GLN A 1023 113.72 51.77 -18.49
C GLN A 1023 112.47 52.43 -17.87
N TYR A 1024 112.50 53.74 -17.63
CA TYR A 1024 111.29 54.48 -17.21
C TYR A 1024 110.23 54.51 -18.33
N SER A 1025 110.63 54.80 -19.56
CA SER A 1025 109.72 54.88 -20.72
C SER A 1025 108.98 53.57 -20.95
N THR A 1026 109.67 52.43 -20.86
CA THR A 1026 109.07 51.08 -20.95
C THR A 1026 108.09 50.83 -19.80
N ALA A 1027 108.51 51.01 -18.54
CA ALA A 1027 107.68 50.69 -17.38
C ALA A 1027 106.37 51.50 -17.35
N VAL A 1028 106.40 52.78 -17.75
CA VAL A 1028 105.18 53.60 -17.88
C VAL A 1028 104.27 53.10 -19.01
N LYS A 1029 104.83 52.72 -20.16
CA LYS A 1029 104.05 52.22 -21.31
C LYS A 1029 103.38 50.88 -21.02
N ASP A 1030 104.03 50.00 -20.25
CA ASP A 1030 103.44 48.74 -19.79
C ASP A 1030 102.27 48.98 -18.81
N TYR A 1031 102.39 49.94 -17.89
CA TYR A 1031 101.31 50.34 -16.98
C TYR A 1031 100.11 51.00 -17.70
N GLU A 1032 100.39 51.89 -18.66
CA GLU A 1032 99.37 52.50 -19.51
C GLU A 1032 98.60 51.42 -20.29
N LEU A 1033 99.30 50.44 -20.86
CA LEU A 1033 98.72 49.31 -21.57
C LEU A 1033 97.88 48.40 -20.66
N GLN A 1034 98.38 48.04 -19.48
CA GLN A 1034 97.66 47.23 -18.49
C GLN A 1034 96.40 47.95 -17.97
N THR A 1035 96.48 49.26 -17.78
CA THR A 1035 95.35 50.11 -17.38
C THR A 1035 94.31 50.23 -18.50
N MET A 1036 94.73 50.41 -19.74
CA MET A 1036 93.84 50.40 -20.91
C MET A 1036 93.17 49.04 -21.14
N THR A 1037 93.90 47.94 -20.94
CA THR A 1037 93.38 46.57 -21.11
C THR A 1037 92.28 46.27 -20.10
N TYR A 1038 92.49 46.60 -18.82
CA TYR A 1038 91.46 46.47 -17.80
C TYR A 1038 90.24 47.37 -18.06
N ARG A 1039 90.45 48.61 -18.50
CA ARG A 1039 89.35 49.52 -18.88
C ARG A 1039 88.50 48.93 -20.01
N ALA A 1040 89.14 48.39 -21.06
CA ALA A 1040 88.43 47.74 -22.16
C ALA A 1040 87.65 46.48 -21.73
N MET A 1041 88.16 45.73 -20.75
CA MET A 1041 87.44 44.59 -20.14
C MET A 1041 86.17 45.08 -19.43
N VAL A 1042 86.28 46.10 -18.57
CA VAL A 1042 85.14 46.70 -17.85
C VAL A 1042 84.13 47.31 -18.83
N ASP A 1043 84.58 48.07 -19.84
CA ASP A 1043 83.71 48.67 -20.88
C ASP A 1043 83.00 47.62 -21.77
N SER A 1044 83.49 46.37 -21.80
CA SER A 1044 82.80 45.25 -22.47
C SER A 1044 81.66 44.66 -21.63
N GLN A 1045 81.76 44.75 -20.31
CA GLN A 1045 80.77 44.27 -19.35
C GLN A 1045 79.73 45.36 -19.02
N GLN A 1046 80.17 46.62 -18.91
CA GLN A 1046 79.34 47.80 -18.72
C GLN A 1046 79.08 48.50 -20.06
N LYS A 1047 77.85 48.44 -20.58
CA LYS A 1047 77.46 49.10 -21.86
C LYS A 1047 77.46 50.64 -21.74
N SER A 1048 78.65 51.27 -21.77
CA SER A 1048 78.84 52.71 -21.51
C SER A 1048 79.74 53.37 -22.58
N PRO A 1049 79.27 54.39 -23.33
CA PRO A 1049 80.01 54.95 -24.47
C PRO A 1049 80.97 56.09 -24.08
N VAL A 1050 81.96 55.82 -23.21
CA VAL A 1050 82.85 56.86 -22.65
C VAL A 1050 84.12 57.07 -23.48
N LYS A 1051 84.02 57.82 -24.59
CA LYS A 1051 85.20 58.33 -25.32
C LYS A 1051 85.87 59.46 -24.54
N ARG A 1052 87.00 59.17 -23.87
CA ARG A 1052 87.86 60.18 -23.21
C ARG A 1052 89.15 60.45 -23.99
N ARG A 1053 89.82 61.57 -23.66
CA ARG A 1053 90.98 62.09 -24.38
C ARG A 1053 92.19 61.15 -24.28
N ARG A 1054 92.98 61.08 -25.35
CA ARG A 1054 94.32 60.50 -25.32
C ARG A 1054 95.21 61.42 -24.48
N MET A 1055 95.62 60.97 -23.29
CA MET A 1055 96.61 61.68 -22.49
C MET A 1055 97.98 61.64 -23.19
N GLN A 1056 98.85 62.59 -22.88
CA GLN A 1056 100.24 62.60 -23.32
C GLN A 1056 101.08 61.85 -22.28
N SER A 1057 101.85 60.84 -22.70
CA SER A 1057 102.56 59.97 -21.76
C SER A 1057 103.75 60.69 -21.13
N SER A 1058 103.96 60.51 -19.82
CA SER A 1058 105.18 60.98 -19.15
C SER A 1058 106.43 60.24 -19.64
N ALA A 1059 106.26 59.04 -20.23
CA ALA A 1059 107.30 58.31 -20.92
C ALA A 1059 107.90 59.10 -22.09
N ASP A 1060 107.11 59.94 -22.76
CA ASP A 1060 107.55 60.75 -23.89
C ASP A 1060 108.18 62.08 -23.41
N VAL A 1061 107.75 62.60 -22.26
CA VAL A 1061 108.37 63.77 -21.60
C VAL A 1061 109.81 63.46 -21.17
N ILE A 1062 110.02 62.34 -20.46
CA ILE A 1062 111.36 61.90 -20.03
C ILE A 1062 112.28 61.58 -21.23
N VAL A 1063 111.73 61.03 -22.31
CA VAL A 1063 112.49 60.84 -23.56
C VAL A 1063 112.88 62.19 -24.17
N GLN A 1064 111.99 63.19 -24.22
CA GLN A 1064 112.32 64.51 -24.74
C GLN A 1064 113.38 65.24 -23.88
N GLU A 1065 113.24 65.25 -22.55
CA GLU A 1065 114.24 65.81 -21.63
C GLU A 1065 115.63 65.21 -21.88
N PHE A 1066 115.71 63.87 -22.04
CA PHE A 1066 116.96 63.20 -22.39
C PHE A 1066 117.48 63.57 -23.78
N MET A 1067 116.61 63.70 -24.79
CA MET A 1067 117.01 64.11 -26.15
C MET A 1067 117.58 65.53 -26.17
N ASP A 1068 117.01 66.46 -25.39
CA ASP A 1068 117.48 67.84 -25.29
C ASP A 1068 118.83 67.93 -24.57
N LEU A 1069 119.01 67.15 -23.49
CA LEU A 1069 120.30 67.00 -22.79
C LEU A 1069 121.38 66.41 -23.72
N ARG A 1070 121.07 65.33 -24.43
CA ARG A 1070 121.97 64.69 -25.39
C ARG A 1070 122.32 65.62 -26.55
N THR A 1071 121.37 66.42 -27.00
CA THR A 1071 121.59 67.42 -28.07
C THR A 1071 122.54 68.52 -27.63
N ARG A 1072 122.38 69.09 -26.42
CA ARG A 1072 123.34 70.05 -25.84
C ARG A 1072 124.73 69.46 -25.69
N TYR A 1073 124.84 68.26 -25.13
CA TYR A 1073 126.11 67.54 -25.02
C TYR A 1073 126.80 67.31 -26.39
N THR A 1074 126.06 66.87 -27.41
CA THR A 1074 126.61 66.69 -28.77
C THR A 1074 127.00 68.02 -29.43
N ALA A 1075 126.23 69.09 -29.21
CA ALA A 1075 126.57 70.44 -29.66
C ALA A 1075 127.85 70.95 -28.97
N LEU A 1076 128.01 70.71 -27.67
CA LEU A 1076 129.19 71.02 -26.89
C LEU A 1076 130.44 70.29 -27.42
N VAL A 1077 130.37 68.96 -27.59
CA VAL A 1077 131.45 68.15 -28.20
C VAL A 1077 131.86 68.74 -29.56
N THR A 1078 130.88 69.06 -30.40
CA THR A 1078 131.10 69.59 -31.75
C THR A 1078 131.75 70.99 -31.71
N LEU A 1079 131.22 71.90 -30.89
CA LEU A 1079 131.72 73.26 -30.72
C LEU A 1079 133.15 73.28 -30.19
N MET A 1080 133.45 72.47 -29.17
CA MET A 1080 134.78 72.37 -28.59
C MET A 1080 135.78 71.80 -29.59
N THR A 1081 135.41 70.75 -30.33
CA THR A 1081 136.25 70.15 -31.38
C THR A 1081 136.55 71.14 -32.51
N GLN A 1082 135.54 71.89 -32.96
CA GLN A 1082 135.71 72.92 -33.99
C GLN A 1082 136.55 74.10 -33.49
N TYR A 1083 136.37 74.55 -32.24
CA TYR A 1083 137.18 75.62 -31.65
C TYR A 1083 138.64 75.19 -31.53
N ILE A 1084 138.94 73.99 -31.03
CA ILE A 1084 140.33 73.49 -30.94
C ILE A 1084 141.01 73.49 -32.31
N LYS A 1085 140.28 73.11 -33.37
CA LYS A 1085 140.79 73.18 -34.75
C LYS A 1085 141.05 74.61 -35.20
N PHE A 1086 140.05 75.50 -35.10
CA PHE A 1086 140.17 76.91 -35.48
C PHE A 1086 141.26 77.67 -34.71
N ALA A 1087 141.38 77.43 -33.41
CA ALA A 1087 142.39 78.03 -32.55
C ALA A 1087 143.79 77.48 -32.86
N GLY A 1088 143.92 76.19 -33.19
CA GLY A 1088 145.17 75.60 -33.69
C GLY A 1088 145.62 76.20 -35.03
N ASP A 1089 144.70 76.29 -36.00
CA ASP A 1089 144.95 76.90 -37.32
C ASP A 1089 145.21 78.42 -37.23
N SER A 1090 144.78 79.07 -36.15
CA SER A 1090 145.03 80.50 -35.89
C SER A 1090 146.35 80.74 -35.14
N LEU A 1091 146.72 79.87 -34.21
CA LEU A 1091 148.03 79.89 -33.55
C LEU A 1091 149.16 79.76 -34.57
N LYS A 1092 149.03 78.79 -35.48
CA LYS A 1092 150.01 78.54 -36.54
C LYS A 1092 150.25 79.75 -37.44
N ARG A 1093 149.20 80.52 -37.77
CA ARG A 1093 149.32 81.74 -38.58
C ARG A 1093 150.06 82.86 -37.85
N LEU A 1094 149.83 83.02 -36.55
CA LEU A 1094 150.54 84.01 -35.73
C LEU A 1094 152.04 83.67 -35.59
N GLU A 1095 152.38 82.38 -35.48
CA GLU A 1095 153.77 81.90 -35.47
C GLU A 1095 154.47 82.15 -36.83
N GLU A 1096 153.75 82.03 -37.95
CA GLU A 1096 154.27 82.30 -39.30
C GLU A 1096 154.55 83.81 -39.55
N GLU A 1097 153.73 84.73 -38.99
CA GLU A 1097 153.97 86.19 -39.12
C GLU A 1097 155.17 86.69 -38.30
N GLU A 1098 155.39 86.15 -37.10
CA GLU A 1098 156.51 86.53 -36.22
C GLU A 1098 157.90 86.23 -36.85
N VAL A 1099 157.98 85.14 -37.64
CA VAL A 1099 159.17 84.78 -38.42
C VAL A 1099 159.45 85.78 -39.55
N ILE A 1100 158.41 86.27 -40.23
CA ILE A 1100 158.53 87.23 -41.34
C ILE A 1100 159.04 88.61 -40.84
N LEU A 1101 158.69 88.99 -39.61
CA LEU A 1101 159.16 90.24 -39.01
C LEU A 1101 160.68 90.23 -38.76
N ASN A 1102 161.20 89.14 -38.17
CA ASN A 1102 162.63 88.97 -37.91
C ASN A 1102 163.49 89.02 -39.18
N MET A 1103 163.04 88.37 -40.27
CA MET A 1103 163.73 88.37 -41.57
C MET A 1103 163.92 89.78 -42.16
N LYS A 1104 163.09 90.76 -41.82
CA LYS A 1104 163.22 92.14 -42.31
C LYS A 1104 164.26 92.99 -41.56
N HIS A 1105 164.67 92.59 -40.35
CA HIS A 1105 165.61 93.38 -39.54
C HIS A 1105 167.06 93.21 -40.02
N ILE A 1106 167.49 91.95 -40.16
CA ILE A 1106 168.88 91.56 -40.49
C ILE A 1106 169.37 92.17 -41.82
N ARG A 1107 168.49 92.36 -42.80
CA ARG A 1107 168.86 92.84 -44.13
C ARG A 1107 169.16 94.35 -44.23
N LYS A 1108 168.99 95.12 -43.15
CA LYS A 1108 169.23 96.57 -43.13
C LYS A 1108 170.61 96.99 -42.63
N GLU A 1109 171.33 96.16 -41.87
CA GLU A 1109 172.58 96.57 -41.22
C GLU A 1109 173.83 96.42 -42.11
N MET A 1110 173.82 95.50 -43.09
CA MET A 1110 175.00 95.20 -43.93
C MET A 1110 175.38 96.26 -44.98
N ILE A 1111 174.76 97.44 -44.99
CA ILE A 1111 175.10 98.54 -45.92
C ILE A 1111 176.07 99.56 -45.30
N ILE A 1112 176.34 99.48 -43.99
CA ILE A 1112 177.17 100.45 -43.26
C ILE A 1112 178.33 99.74 -42.53
N ASN A 1113 179.37 99.32 -43.28
CA ASN A 1113 180.79 99.25 -42.83
C ASN A 1113 181.71 98.56 -43.85
N HIS A 1114 182.16 99.26 -44.89
CA HIS A 1114 183.56 99.33 -45.41
C HIS A 1114 183.59 100.15 -46.73
N ASN A 1115 184.60 100.93 -47.13
CA ASN A 1115 185.71 101.64 -46.45
C ASN A 1115 186.42 100.93 -45.28
N ILE A 1116 187.60 100.31 -45.46
CA ILE A 1116 188.68 100.70 -46.38
C ILE A 1116 188.89 99.67 -47.50
N ILE A 1117 188.84 100.17 -48.74
CA ILE A 1117 188.97 99.46 -50.05
C ILE A 1117 187.94 98.32 -50.22
#